data_AF-A0A960Y206-F1
#
_entry.id   AF-A0A960Y206-F1
#
_cell.length_a   1.000
_cell.length_b   1.000
_cell.length_c   1.000
_cell.angle_alpha   90.00
_cell.angle_beta   90.00
_cell.angle_gamma   90.00
#
_symmetry.space_group_name_H-M   'P 1'
#
loop_
_entity.id
_entity.type
_entity.pdbx_description
1 polymer ?
#
loop_
_entity_poly.entity_id
_entity_poly.type
_entity_poly.pdbx_seq_one_letter_code
_entity_poly.pdbx_strand_id
1 'polypeptide(L)'
;MKQSTRIFLFLFFWFFTLVSLSLVQKNIFDKEEVYYFPKLSELKPDFISFLEETFFPVPPEPKVIIPGSENLLSGEESAYLKNFFTKLKALEKEKKGKLRILHYGDSIIWADILTSRLKENFQKDFGDGGRGAVPAFFKLERAMLGHKNLSSESAFTREKAKPWGSLNPKIGFTGDTFLPNSPLSKSIHVLQEGKKPWTGAGVLLRKRGNQGNLQLNVRHDSGTSTLPIPEFPDLCEVIMVDIPPSEKLSFDFEGSTGDLPYIDSFLMETDSGISYSPVSMMGIELYDQLITPEENFACGIQKLSPDLIILQYGVNESQNLWKYPERTEEFYRKATSTVLERFKKHSGSADILFLGPVERMRPGGNGKMISMPELLSIHEIEKEISGQLGIAYYNSISGLGGPGNTDSLVKKGIVQEDRTHLTRYGGDILADVFYTDFYNQYQKFLGNEELRVSAEKEALKKESNKAVNFTSRAYFSFLFLVFLTGFLLKNFPSLKLFFLLSYSYYFYMTWSVLPVLLLVFSTVSDYFLGLKIEKERILGRSGKFYLFLSLFFNLGLLFIFKYFNFSLEILNSFLSSIHSQTSFDKYNIILPVGISFYTFQTLSYTLDIYRGKMDAEPRFLRFALYVTFFPQLVAGPIVRAKEFIPWINDFGRHFTISFEKFSYGIFLILSGLFKKLGADWLGTNLVDRVYTTPEMYSTAETIVGIYGYAFQIYGDFSGYSDIAIGSAAILGFHLTENFNRPYQSQSITEFWRRWHISLGGWFRDYLYISLGGNRNHVYTNLFITMFLCGLWHGAAINFVIWGLYHGILLGIERKIGYDQYGISEKILSAGSRVRSAFSILKLSTENSNLRFSLLWKSIGDLVYYSILKYLRVLLAFHLVLFGWIVFRVTGMDNFGKILNNLSANNWETPNLDYKIISAILIFATWHISPIFLREKLYRIWSLLPSSLAGIATGILTVGIYHLAQTEARPFIYFQF
;
A
#
# COMPACT_ATOMS: atom_id res chain seq x y z
N MET A 1 17.08 -16.33 6.98
CA MET A 1 17.93 -17.11 7.90
C MET A 1 17.23 -18.41 8.23
N LYS A 2 17.97 -19.52 8.33
CA LYS A 2 17.43 -20.79 8.84
C LYS A 2 16.87 -20.57 10.25
N GLN A 3 15.78 -21.26 10.57
CA GLN A 3 15.13 -21.27 11.89
C GLN A 3 16.13 -21.50 13.04
N SER A 4 17.19 -22.27 12.77
CA SER A 4 18.31 -22.53 13.69
C SER A 4 19.05 -21.29 14.18
N THR A 5 19.26 -20.26 13.35
CA THR A 5 19.94 -19.03 13.79
C THR A 5 19.06 -18.18 14.70
N ARG A 6 17.74 -18.24 14.52
CA ARG A 6 16.78 -17.55 15.42
C ARG A 6 16.65 -18.25 16.76
N ILE A 7 16.61 -19.58 16.73
CA ILE A 7 16.64 -20.41 17.92
C ILE A 7 17.93 -20.11 18.70
N PHE A 8 19.09 -20.07 18.03
CA PHE A 8 20.36 -19.71 18.67
C PHE A 8 20.33 -18.33 19.32
N LEU A 9 19.85 -17.31 18.61
CA LEU A 9 19.76 -15.94 19.16
C LEU A 9 18.76 -15.86 20.33
N PHE A 10 17.58 -16.46 20.20
CA PHE A 10 16.60 -16.51 21.29
C PHE A 10 17.16 -17.21 22.53
N LEU A 11 17.81 -18.38 22.35
CA LEU A 11 18.46 -19.12 23.42
C LEU A 11 19.60 -18.32 24.05
N PHE A 12 20.40 -17.59 23.25
CA PHE A 12 21.47 -16.73 23.74
C PHE A 12 20.95 -15.58 24.61
N PHE A 13 19.90 -14.88 24.16
CA PHE A 13 19.28 -13.78 24.91
C PHE A 13 18.56 -14.26 26.18
N TRP A 14 17.90 -15.41 26.10
CA TRP A 14 17.22 -16.02 27.24
C TRP A 14 18.23 -16.53 28.28
N PHE A 15 19.32 -17.18 27.84
CA PHE A 15 20.43 -17.59 28.69
C PHE A 15 21.08 -16.38 29.39
N PHE A 16 21.32 -15.29 28.66
CA PHE A 16 21.87 -14.06 29.26
C PHE A 16 20.93 -13.46 30.31
N THR A 17 19.62 -13.48 30.06
CA THR A 17 18.60 -13.05 31.02
C THR A 17 18.62 -13.93 32.27
N LEU A 18 18.69 -15.26 32.15
CA LEU A 18 18.79 -16.15 33.30
C LEU A 18 20.10 -16.00 34.08
N VAL A 19 21.24 -15.86 33.40
CA VAL A 19 22.53 -15.59 34.03
C VAL A 19 22.47 -14.27 34.81
N SER A 20 21.86 -13.24 34.22
CA SER A 20 21.67 -11.94 34.88
C SER A 20 20.78 -12.05 36.12
N LEU A 21 19.66 -12.77 36.03
CA LEU A 21 18.73 -13.01 37.15
C LEU A 21 19.39 -13.83 38.27
N SER A 22 20.17 -14.84 37.92
CA SER A 22 20.91 -15.69 38.86
C SER A 22 22.02 -14.90 39.58
N LEU A 23 22.74 -14.02 38.88
CA LEU A 23 23.73 -13.12 39.48
C LEU A 23 23.11 -12.08 40.42
N VAL A 24 21.96 -11.50 40.05
CA VAL A 24 21.19 -10.60 40.90
C VAL A 24 20.73 -11.34 42.15
N GLN A 25 20.23 -12.57 41.99
CA GLN A 25 19.76 -13.37 43.10
C GLN A 25 20.86 -13.70 44.10
N LYS A 26 22.01 -14.17 43.60
CA LYS A 26 23.18 -14.46 44.43
C LYS A 26 23.64 -13.24 45.23
N ASN A 27 23.57 -12.04 44.66
CA ASN A 27 24.05 -10.84 45.34
C ASN A 27 23.02 -10.17 46.26
N ILE A 28 21.71 -10.44 46.09
CA ILE A 28 20.63 -9.79 46.85
C ILE A 28 19.99 -10.72 47.90
N PHE A 29 19.81 -12.00 47.57
CA PHE A 29 19.03 -12.94 48.38
C PHE A 29 19.88 -14.03 49.07
N ASP A 30 21.22 -14.00 48.96
CA ASP A 30 22.10 -15.02 49.59
C ASP A 30 21.95 -15.14 51.11
N LYS A 31 21.33 -14.15 51.78
CA LYS A 31 21.06 -14.19 53.23
C LYS A 31 19.77 -14.91 53.62
N GLU A 32 18.86 -15.17 52.69
CA GLU A 32 17.55 -15.76 53.02
C GLU A 32 17.39 -17.23 52.58
N GLU A 33 18.42 -17.85 51.98
CA GLU A 33 18.40 -19.24 51.45
C GLU A 33 17.24 -19.55 50.47
N VAL A 34 16.48 -18.55 50.02
CA VAL A 34 15.40 -18.70 49.04
C VAL A 34 15.92 -18.32 47.66
N TYR A 35 15.99 -19.32 46.77
CA TYR A 35 16.40 -19.15 45.39
C TYR A 35 15.17 -19.18 44.46
N TYR A 36 14.81 -18.02 43.89
CA TYR A 36 13.72 -17.86 42.92
C TYR A 36 14.11 -18.26 41.48
N PHE A 37 15.41 -18.31 41.19
CA PHE A 37 16.00 -18.66 39.89
C PHE A 37 17.10 -19.73 40.05
N PRO A 38 17.36 -20.56 39.02
CA PRO A 38 18.42 -21.57 39.09
C PRO A 38 19.79 -20.95 39.38
N LYS A 39 20.63 -21.63 40.17
CA LYS A 39 22.02 -21.22 40.37
C LYS A 39 22.78 -21.29 39.04
N LEU A 40 23.83 -20.46 38.87
CA LEU A 40 24.66 -20.49 37.65
C LEU A 40 25.20 -21.90 37.34
N SER A 41 25.42 -22.71 38.38
CA SER A 41 25.86 -24.11 38.30
C SER A 41 24.78 -25.10 37.84
N GLU A 42 23.51 -24.71 37.86
CA GLU A 42 22.34 -25.53 37.51
C GLU A 42 21.85 -25.31 36.08
N LEU A 43 22.38 -24.30 35.38
CA LEU A 43 22.12 -24.05 33.95
C LEU A 43 22.88 -25.06 33.07
N LYS A 44 22.42 -26.32 33.04
CA LYS A 44 22.95 -27.39 32.17
C LYS A 44 22.28 -27.45 30.79
N PRO A 45 22.90 -28.11 29.78
CA PRO A 45 22.43 -28.14 28.40
C PRO A 45 21.09 -28.86 28.15
N ASP A 46 20.59 -29.67 29.09
CA ASP A 46 19.35 -30.46 28.95
C ASP A 46 18.06 -29.63 29.07
N PHE A 47 18.17 -28.30 29.11
CA PHE A 47 17.06 -27.36 29.19
C PHE A 47 16.27 -27.22 27.87
N ILE A 48 16.88 -27.56 26.74
CA ILE A 48 16.22 -27.51 25.42
C ILE A 48 15.08 -28.55 25.33
N SER A 49 15.32 -29.75 25.85
CA SER A 49 14.32 -30.83 25.95
C SER A 49 13.12 -30.46 26.84
N PHE A 50 13.36 -29.77 27.96
CA PHE A 50 12.29 -29.30 28.86
C PHE A 50 11.40 -28.22 28.21
N LEU A 51 11.97 -27.34 27.38
CA LEU A 51 11.22 -26.32 26.65
C LEU A 51 10.38 -26.90 25.50
N GLU A 52 10.86 -27.96 24.85
CA GLU A 52 10.11 -28.68 23.80
C GLU A 52 8.86 -29.37 24.37
N GLU A 53 8.93 -29.97 25.56
CA GLU A 53 7.77 -30.63 26.19
C GLU A 53 6.78 -29.64 26.84
N THR A 54 7.27 -28.54 27.44
CA THR A 54 6.43 -27.69 28.30
C THR A 54 5.66 -26.62 27.53
N PHE A 55 6.19 -26.12 26.40
CA PHE A 55 5.56 -25.04 25.62
C PHE A 55 4.93 -25.51 24.29
N PHE A 56 5.01 -26.80 23.97
CA PHE A 56 4.39 -27.39 22.77
C PHE A 56 3.49 -28.61 23.06
N PRO A 57 2.45 -28.53 23.92
CA PRO A 57 1.35 -29.47 23.79
C PRO A 57 0.56 -29.06 22.54
N VAL A 58 0.80 -29.72 21.43
CA VAL A 58 -0.09 -29.65 20.26
C VAL A 58 -1.20 -30.68 20.49
N PRO A 59 -2.44 -30.30 20.84
CA PRO A 59 -3.55 -31.18 20.54
C PRO A 59 -3.70 -31.21 19.00
N PRO A 60 -3.95 -32.37 18.39
CA PRO A 60 -4.26 -32.40 16.97
C PRO A 60 -5.64 -31.77 16.79
N GLU A 61 -5.68 -30.50 16.39
CA GLU A 61 -6.82 -30.06 15.59
C GLU A 61 -6.79 -30.87 14.28
N PRO A 62 -7.94 -31.38 13.82
CA PRO A 62 -7.97 -32.27 12.67
C PRO A 62 -7.45 -31.51 11.46
N LYS A 63 -6.26 -31.91 11.01
CA LYS A 63 -5.82 -31.60 9.65
C LYS A 63 -6.86 -32.21 8.73
N VAL A 64 -7.68 -31.38 8.10
CA VAL A 64 -8.22 -31.74 6.79
C VAL A 64 -6.98 -31.82 5.89
N ILE A 65 -6.43 -33.03 5.77
CA ILE A 65 -5.41 -33.34 4.79
C ILE A 65 -6.14 -33.34 3.46
N ILE A 66 -6.03 -32.25 2.70
CA ILE A 66 -6.42 -32.22 1.29
C ILE A 66 -5.22 -32.76 0.51
N PRO A 67 -5.30 -33.94 -0.13
CA PRO A 67 -4.23 -34.45 -0.97
C PRO A 67 -4.13 -33.58 -2.23
N GLY A 68 -2.95 -33.04 -2.57
CA GLY A 68 -2.72 -32.39 -3.88
C GLY A 68 -1.98 -31.05 -3.89
N SER A 69 -1.13 -30.74 -2.91
CA SER A 69 -0.31 -29.51 -2.91
C SER A 69 0.87 -29.52 -3.90
N GLU A 70 0.76 -30.18 -5.04
CA GLU A 70 1.85 -30.28 -6.03
C GLU A 70 1.29 -30.14 -7.44
N ASN A 71 1.81 -29.12 -8.15
CA ASN A 71 1.65 -28.78 -9.56
C ASN A 71 0.52 -27.82 -9.91
N LEU A 72 0.89 -26.55 -10.07
CA LEU A 72 -0.01 -25.45 -10.45
C LEU A 72 -0.44 -25.50 -11.93
N LEU A 73 0.30 -26.24 -12.75
CA LEU A 73 0.05 -26.63 -14.13
C LEU A 73 1.17 -27.63 -14.46
N SER A 74 1.02 -28.93 -14.23
CA SER A 74 2.11 -29.87 -14.61
C SER A 74 1.62 -31.26 -14.98
N GLY A 75 2.50 -32.04 -15.61
CA GLY A 75 2.18 -33.35 -16.12
C GLY A 75 1.09 -33.27 -17.18
N GLU A 76 0.01 -34.02 -16.98
CA GLU A 76 -1.13 -34.11 -17.91
C GLU A 76 -1.82 -32.76 -18.15
N GLU A 77 -1.93 -31.88 -17.15
CA GLU A 77 -2.58 -30.58 -17.29
C GLU A 77 -1.88 -29.70 -18.33
N SER A 78 -0.55 -29.68 -18.31
CA SER A 78 0.25 -28.92 -19.29
C SER A 78 0.22 -29.53 -20.69
N ALA A 79 -0.02 -30.84 -20.79
CA ALA A 79 -0.12 -31.54 -22.07
C ALA A 79 -1.38 -31.12 -22.85
N TYR A 80 -2.44 -30.69 -22.17
CA TYR A 80 -3.66 -30.17 -22.78
C TYR A 80 -3.48 -28.79 -23.46
N LEU A 81 -2.34 -28.13 -23.28
CA LEU A 81 -1.99 -26.85 -23.93
C LEU A 81 -1.07 -27.01 -25.14
N LYS A 82 -0.88 -28.24 -25.63
CA LYS A 82 0.10 -28.56 -26.68
C LYS A 82 -0.14 -27.82 -27.99
N ASN A 83 -1.39 -27.64 -28.42
CA ASN A 83 -1.68 -26.97 -29.69
C ASN A 83 -1.33 -25.47 -29.58
N PHE A 84 -1.70 -24.85 -28.47
CA PHE A 84 -1.37 -23.46 -28.20
C PHE A 84 0.13 -23.25 -28.06
N PHE A 85 0.85 -24.13 -27.35
CA PHE A 85 2.31 -24.08 -27.26
C PHE A 85 2.99 -24.25 -28.63
N THR A 86 2.44 -25.11 -29.50
CA THR A 86 2.96 -25.27 -30.87
C THR A 86 2.79 -23.99 -31.67
N LYS A 87 1.64 -23.32 -31.55
CA LYS A 87 1.37 -22.02 -32.19
C LYS A 87 2.23 -20.90 -31.60
N LEU A 88 2.43 -20.86 -30.28
CA LEU A 88 3.33 -19.91 -29.62
C LEU A 88 4.78 -20.07 -30.11
N LYS A 89 5.25 -21.31 -30.25
CA LYS A 89 6.58 -21.61 -30.82
C LYS A 89 6.71 -21.10 -32.25
N ALA A 90 5.68 -21.26 -33.07
CA ALA A 90 5.67 -20.72 -34.43
C ALA A 90 5.70 -19.19 -34.41
N LEU A 91 4.88 -18.56 -33.56
CA LEU A 91 4.84 -17.10 -33.39
C LEU A 91 6.20 -16.53 -32.93
N GLU A 92 6.85 -17.17 -31.95
CA GLU A 92 8.17 -16.77 -31.42
C GLU A 92 9.27 -16.89 -32.49
N LYS A 93 9.24 -17.99 -33.28
CA LYS A 93 10.25 -18.25 -34.31
C LYS A 93 10.10 -17.37 -35.55
N GLU A 94 8.87 -17.22 -36.03
CA GLU A 94 8.59 -16.54 -37.30
C GLU A 94 8.34 -15.05 -37.13
N LYS A 95 7.99 -14.62 -35.91
CA LYS A 95 7.57 -13.24 -35.57
C LYS A 95 6.48 -12.72 -36.52
N LYS A 96 5.64 -13.63 -37.01
CA LYS A 96 4.55 -13.40 -37.95
C LYS A 96 3.34 -14.21 -37.53
N GLY A 97 2.17 -13.69 -37.83
CA GLY A 97 0.91 -14.27 -37.40
C GLY A 97 0.45 -13.73 -36.04
N LYS A 98 -0.82 -13.98 -35.74
CA LYS A 98 -1.51 -13.45 -34.57
C LYS A 98 -2.21 -14.59 -33.87
N LEU A 99 -2.10 -14.63 -32.56
CA LEU A 99 -2.80 -15.59 -31.73
C LEU A 99 -3.80 -14.86 -30.82
N ARG A 100 -5.00 -15.42 -30.69
CA ARG A 100 -6.11 -14.83 -29.92
C ARG A 100 -6.36 -15.60 -28.64
N ILE A 101 -6.29 -14.89 -27.51
CA ILE A 101 -6.67 -15.40 -26.20
C ILE A 101 -8.02 -14.79 -25.82
N LEU A 102 -8.97 -15.64 -25.44
CA LEU A 102 -10.30 -15.24 -24.98
C LEU A 102 -10.46 -15.67 -23.52
N HIS A 103 -10.61 -14.72 -22.60
CA HIS A 103 -10.67 -15.00 -21.16
C HIS A 103 -12.04 -14.64 -20.60
N TYR A 104 -12.85 -15.65 -20.30
CA TYR A 104 -14.14 -15.53 -19.63
C TYR A 104 -14.01 -15.56 -18.11
N GLY A 105 -14.73 -14.69 -17.42
CA GLY A 105 -14.80 -14.76 -15.97
C GLY A 105 -15.84 -13.86 -15.34
N ASP A 106 -15.88 -13.92 -14.01
CA ASP A 106 -16.84 -13.21 -13.17
C ASP A 106 -16.28 -11.87 -12.64
N SER A 107 -16.66 -11.48 -11.42
CA SER A 107 -16.17 -10.27 -10.76
C SER A 107 -14.66 -10.31 -10.44
N ILE A 108 -14.02 -11.49 -10.43
CA ILE A 108 -12.58 -11.61 -10.14
C ILE A 108 -11.70 -11.02 -11.25
N ILE A 109 -12.15 -11.02 -12.50
CA ILE A 109 -11.42 -10.39 -13.62
C ILE A 109 -12.01 -9.04 -14.04
N TRP A 110 -13.07 -8.59 -13.38
CA TRP A 110 -13.72 -7.33 -13.67
C TRP A 110 -12.75 -6.15 -13.51
N ALA A 111 -12.97 -5.09 -14.30
CA ALA A 111 -12.08 -3.92 -14.36
C ALA A 111 -10.63 -4.27 -14.74
N ASP A 112 -10.44 -5.39 -15.45
CA ASP A 112 -9.14 -5.86 -15.89
C ASP A 112 -8.15 -6.14 -14.75
N ILE A 113 -8.65 -6.34 -13.53
CA ILE A 113 -7.85 -6.36 -12.30
C ILE A 113 -6.70 -7.39 -12.36
N LEU A 114 -6.91 -8.50 -13.07
CA LEU A 114 -5.96 -9.58 -13.33
C LEU A 114 -5.57 -9.65 -14.83
N THR A 115 -6.52 -9.53 -15.73
CA THR A 115 -6.35 -9.75 -17.18
C THR A 115 -5.48 -8.71 -17.87
N SER A 116 -5.42 -7.47 -17.36
CA SER A 116 -4.52 -6.45 -17.91
C SER A 116 -3.05 -6.85 -17.74
N ARG A 117 -2.67 -7.38 -16.58
CA ARG A 117 -1.29 -7.81 -16.30
C ARG A 117 -0.94 -9.09 -17.07
N LEU A 118 -1.87 -10.04 -17.17
CA LEU A 118 -1.69 -11.22 -18.02
C LEU A 118 -1.43 -10.83 -19.48
N LYS A 119 -2.26 -9.95 -20.04
CA LYS A 119 -2.07 -9.42 -21.39
C LYS A 119 -0.66 -8.84 -21.56
N GLU A 120 -0.23 -7.98 -20.65
CA GLU A 120 1.11 -7.38 -20.70
C GLU A 120 2.22 -8.44 -20.69
N ASN A 121 2.11 -9.45 -19.84
CA ASN A 121 3.10 -10.51 -19.75
C ASN A 121 3.17 -11.35 -21.05
N PHE A 122 2.02 -11.77 -21.59
CA PHE A 122 1.96 -12.48 -22.87
C PHE A 122 2.52 -11.62 -24.02
N GLN A 123 2.10 -10.35 -24.11
CA GLN A 123 2.53 -9.46 -25.18
C GLN A 123 4.01 -9.07 -25.07
N LYS A 124 4.56 -9.02 -23.85
CA LYS A 124 5.98 -8.77 -23.62
C LYS A 124 6.84 -9.89 -24.21
N ASP A 125 6.46 -11.15 -24.01
CA ASP A 125 7.26 -12.28 -24.48
C ASP A 125 6.96 -12.68 -25.93
N PHE A 126 5.72 -12.49 -26.41
CA PHE A 126 5.26 -12.99 -27.71
C PHE A 126 4.80 -11.89 -28.69
N GLY A 127 4.95 -10.62 -28.34
CA GLY A 127 4.58 -9.46 -29.16
C GLY A 127 3.16 -8.94 -28.93
N ASP A 128 2.97 -7.64 -29.13
CA ASP A 128 1.67 -6.95 -28.97
C ASP A 128 0.77 -7.18 -30.19
N GLY A 129 -0.15 -8.14 -30.06
CA GLY A 129 -1.19 -8.49 -31.05
C GLY A 129 -2.42 -7.57 -31.01
N GLY A 130 -2.40 -6.53 -30.17
CA GLY A 130 -3.52 -5.63 -29.92
C GLY A 130 -4.45 -6.09 -28.80
N ARG A 131 -5.59 -5.40 -28.68
CA ARG A 131 -6.53 -5.56 -27.56
C ARG A 131 -7.51 -6.70 -27.78
N GLY A 132 -7.77 -7.09 -29.03
CA GLY A 132 -8.78 -8.09 -29.35
C GLY A 132 -10.20 -7.54 -29.20
N ALA A 133 -11.13 -8.41 -28.80
CA ALA A 133 -12.55 -8.12 -28.70
C ALA A 133 -12.88 -7.24 -27.48
N VAL A 134 -13.60 -6.15 -27.72
CA VAL A 134 -14.09 -5.21 -26.72
C VAL A 134 -15.55 -4.83 -27.01
N PRO A 135 -16.36 -4.48 -26.00
CA PRO A 135 -17.74 -4.03 -26.21
C PRO A 135 -17.81 -2.61 -26.80
N ALA A 136 -19.00 -2.25 -27.31
CA ALA A 136 -19.28 -0.94 -27.93
C ALA A 136 -18.99 0.24 -26.99
N PHE A 137 -19.47 0.13 -25.76
CA PHE A 137 -19.24 1.12 -24.72
C PHE A 137 -19.09 0.42 -23.38
N PHE A 138 -18.52 1.14 -22.42
CA PHE A 138 -18.50 0.71 -21.03
C PHE A 138 -19.21 1.75 -20.17
N LYS A 139 -20.04 1.26 -19.24
CA LYS A 139 -20.75 2.12 -18.28
C LYS A 139 -19.81 2.81 -17.27
N LEU A 140 -18.59 2.29 -17.13
CA LEU A 140 -17.50 2.94 -16.44
C LEU A 140 -16.29 2.95 -17.37
N GLU A 141 -15.63 4.10 -17.57
CA GLU A 141 -14.33 4.24 -18.27
C GLU A 141 -13.21 3.32 -17.72
N ARG A 142 -13.52 2.58 -16.64
CA ARG A 142 -12.66 1.92 -15.67
C ARG A 142 -12.74 0.39 -15.78
N ALA A 143 -13.57 -0.13 -16.69
CA ALA A 143 -13.80 -1.56 -16.87
C ALA A 143 -12.67 -2.28 -17.63
N MET A 144 -11.79 -1.54 -18.32
CA MET A 144 -10.72 -2.10 -19.15
C MET A 144 -9.45 -1.24 -19.09
N LEU A 145 -8.47 -1.66 -18.29
CA LEU A 145 -7.19 -0.97 -18.16
C LEU A 145 -6.37 -1.11 -19.45
N GLY A 146 -5.69 -0.02 -19.86
CA GLY A 146 -4.97 -0.02 -21.13
C GLY A 146 -5.81 0.38 -22.35
N HIS A 147 -7.07 0.79 -22.18
CA HIS A 147 -8.00 1.06 -23.28
C HIS A 147 -8.95 2.22 -22.96
N LYS A 148 -8.99 3.26 -23.78
CA LYS A 148 -9.93 4.37 -23.61
C LYS A 148 -11.09 4.23 -24.60
N ASN A 149 -12.29 4.17 -24.08
CA ASN A 149 -13.53 4.13 -24.86
C ASN A 149 -14.25 5.48 -24.70
N LEU A 150 -14.49 6.18 -25.82
CA LEU A 150 -15.14 7.49 -25.88
C LEU A 150 -16.56 7.41 -26.48
N SER A 151 -17.13 6.20 -26.59
CA SER A 151 -18.48 5.96 -27.10
C SER A 151 -19.55 6.51 -26.16
N SER A 152 -20.62 7.07 -26.71
CA SER A 152 -21.79 7.50 -25.92
C SER A 152 -22.65 6.30 -25.54
N GLU A 153 -22.98 6.13 -24.25
CA GLU A 153 -23.92 5.11 -23.78
C GLU A 153 -25.30 5.26 -24.42
N SER A 154 -25.75 6.50 -24.65
CA SER A 154 -27.04 6.77 -25.30
C SER A 154 -27.07 6.38 -26.78
N ALA A 155 -25.93 6.08 -27.40
CA ALA A 155 -25.86 5.65 -28.78
C ALA A 155 -26.26 4.18 -28.97
N PHE A 156 -26.25 3.35 -27.91
CA PHE A 156 -26.51 1.92 -28.02
C PHE A 156 -27.47 1.42 -26.94
N THR A 157 -28.41 0.57 -27.33
CA THR A 157 -29.18 -0.25 -26.39
C THR A 157 -28.40 -1.52 -26.06
N ARG A 158 -28.12 -1.78 -24.78
CA ARG A 158 -27.37 -2.96 -24.33
C ARG A 158 -28.30 -4.07 -23.83
N GLU A 159 -28.14 -5.26 -24.38
CA GLU A 159 -28.73 -6.51 -23.90
C GLU A 159 -27.63 -7.34 -23.24
N LYS A 160 -27.86 -7.86 -22.03
CA LYS A 160 -26.83 -8.54 -21.26
C LYS A 160 -27.36 -9.74 -20.49
N ALA A 161 -26.49 -10.71 -20.24
CA ALA A 161 -26.82 -11.85 -19.40
C ALA A 161 -27.13 -11.35 -17.98
N LYS A 162 -28.11 -11.97 -17.35
CA LYS A 162 -28.47 -11.68 -15.96
C LYS A 162 -28.22 -12.95 -15.16
N PRO A 163 -27.65 -12.87 -13.94
CA PRO A 163 -27.50 -14.04 -13.09
C PRO A 163 -28.82 -14.78 -12.97
N TRP A 164 -28.81 -16.09 -13.20
CA TRP A 164 -30.00 -16.96 -13.18
C TRP A 164 -31.08 -16.58 -14.21
N GLY A 165 -30.68 -15.92 -15.29
CA GLY A 165 -31.58 -15.57 -16.39
C GLY A 165 -32.05 -16.80 -17.18
N SER A 166 -33.18 -16.64 -17.87
CA SER A 166 -33.60 -17.58 -18.91
C SER A 166 -32.84 -17.31 -20.20
N LEU A 167 -32.84 -18.30 -21.11
CA LEU A 167 -32.30 -18.17 -22.46
C LEU A 167 -32.76 -16.86 -23.13
N ASN A 168 -31.81 -16.09 -23.67
CA ASN A 168 -32.08 -14.79 -24.29
C ASN A 168 -31.54 -14.74 -25.73
N PRO A 169 -32.40 -14.74 -26.75
CA PRO A 169 -31.98 -14.78 -28.15
C PRO A 169 -31.22 -13.54 -28.62
N LYS A 170 -31.29 -12.45 -27.86
CA LYS A 170 -30.65 -11.18 -28.20
C LYS A 170 -29.20 -11.08 -27.77
N ILE A 171 -28.68 -12.04 -26.99
CA ILE A 171 -27.33 -11.99 -26.44
C ILE A 171 -26.38 -12.88 -27.23
N GLY A 172 -25.17 -12.39 -27.47
CA GLY A 172 -24.08 -13.07 -28.15
C GLY A 172 -23.15 -13.87 -27.25
N PHE A 173 -22.06 -14.37 -27.84
CA PHE A 173 -21.09 -15.24 -27.15
C PHE A 173 -20.37 -14.58 -25.97
N THR A 174 -20.27 -13.25 -25.94
CA THR A 174 -19.66 -12.48 -24.83
C THR A 174 -20.58 -12.35 -23.61
N GLY A 175 -21.86 -12.72 -23.72
CA GLY A 175 -22.87 -12.41 -22.71
C GLY A 175 -23.35 -10.95 -22.74
N ASP A 176 -22.81 -10.13 -23.64
CA ASP A 176 -23.17 -8.73 -23.87
C ASP A 176 -23.38 -8.46 -25.37
N THR A 177 -24.50 -7.84 -25.72
CA THR A 177 -24.79 -7.40 -27.09
C THR A 177 -25.26 -5.96 -27.09
N PHE A 178 -24.84 -5.21 -28.10
CA PHE A 178 -25.14 -3.81 -28.30
C PHE A 178 -25.94 -3.63 -29.58
N LEU A 179 -27.01 -2.87 -29.48
CA LEU A 179 -27.84 -2.49 -30.60
C LEU A 179 -27.66 -0.99 -30.85
N PRO A 180 -27.18 -0.57 -32.03
CA PRO A 180 -27.11 0.84 -32.38
C PRO A 180 -28.52 1.45 -32.41
N ASN A 181 -28.70 2.58 -31.73
CA ASN A 181 -29.98 3.30 -31.71
C ASN A 181 -30.23 4.09 -33.01
N SER A 182 -29.18 4.38 -33.76
CA SER A 182 -29.24 5.01 -35.09
C SER A 182 -28.04 4.59 -35.94
N PRO A 183 -28.08 4.75 -37.28
CA PRO A 183 -26.90 4.54 -38.12
C PRO A 183 -25.70 5.41 -37.68
N LEU A 184 -25.98 6.61 -37.15
CA LEU A 184 -24.97 7.55 -36.65
C LEU A 184 -24.37 7.17 -35.28
N SER A 185 -24.81 6.07 -34.68
CA SER A 185 -24.29 5.60 -33.40
C SER A 185 -22.82 5.18 -33.54
N LYS A 186 -21.93 5.94 -32.89
CA LYS A 186 -20.48 5.74 -32.99
C LYS A 186 -19.91 5.00 -31.80
N SER A 187 -19.10 3.99 -32.09
CA SER A 187 -18.19 3.40 -31.11
C SER A 187 -16.78 3.97 -31.30
N ILE A 188 -16.21 4.62 -30.29
CA ILE A 188 -14.93 5.34 -30.40
C ILE A 188 -13.92 4.76 -29.40
N HIS A 189 -12.76 4.38 -29.90
CA HIS A 189 -11.70 3.73 -29.15
C HIS A 189 -10.36 4.43 -29.37
N VAL A 190 -9.59 4.59 -28.30
CA VAL A 190 -8.30 5.26 -28.30
C VAL A 190 -7.28 4.39 -27.58
N LEU A 191 -6.17 4.16 -28.26
CA LEU A 191 -4.99 3.46 -27.77
C LEU A 191 -4.31 4.31 -26.69
N GLN A 192 -3.81 3.65 -25.65
CA GLN A 192 -3.04 4.32 -24.61
C GLN A 192 -1.57 4.49 -25.04
N GLU A 193 -0.93 5.55 -24.55
CA GLU A 193 0.47 5.89 -24.81
C GLU A 193 1.43 4.71 -24.56
N GLY A 194 2.38 4.49 -25.47
CA GLY A 194 3.39 3.43 -25.37
C GLY A 194 2.98 2.04 -25.89
N LYS A 195 1.80 1.89 -26.51
CA LYS A 195 1.35 0.64 -27.16
C LYS A 195 1.53 0.69 -28.67
N LYS A 196 1.55 -0.48 -29.32
CA LYS A 196 1.70 -0.56 -30.79
C LYS A 196 0.39 -0.10 -31.46
N PRO A 197 0.44 0.83 -32.44
CA PRO A 197 -0.74 1.27 -33.17
C PRO A 197 -1.49 0.09 -33.81
N TRP A 198 -2.82 0.17 -33.84
CA TRP A 198 -3.65 -0.85 -34.48
C TRP A 198 -3.49 -0.80 -36.00
N THR A 199 -3.36 -1.97 -36.60
CA THR A 199 -3.28 -2.14 -38.06
C THR A 199 -4.43 -2.98 -38.59
N GLY A 200 -5.26 -3.53 -37.69
CA GLY A 200 -6.50 -4.24 -38.03
C GLY A 200 -7.63 -3.78 -37.12
N ALA A 201 -8.78 -3.51 -37.72
CA ALA A 201 -9.99 -3.10 -37.02
C ALA A 201 -11.15 -3.98 -37.49
N GLY A 202 -12.09 -4.32 -36.61
CA GLY A 202 -13.24 -5.09 -37.04
C GLY A 202 -14.41 -5.10 -36.08
N VAL A 203 -15.49 -5.75 -36.49
CA VAL A 203 -16.72 -5.88 -35.72
C VAL A 203 -17.26 -7.29 -35.87
N LEU A 204 -17.67 -7.89 -34.75
CA LEU A 204 -18.47 -9.11 -34.73
C LEU A 204 -19.95 -8.73 -34.69
N LEU A 205 -20.64 -9.05 -35.78
CA LEU A 205 -22.03 -8.68 -36.03
C LEU A 205 -22.92 -9.92 -36.02
N ARG A 206 -24.16 -9.75 -35.57
CA ARG A 206 -25.23 -10.76 -35.65
C ARG A 206 -26.43 -10.23 -36.42
N LYS A 207 -27.02 -11.13 -37.22
CA LYS A 207 -28.14 -10.80 -38.10
C LYS A 207 -29.36 -10.35 -37.31
N ARG A 208 -30.04 -9.31 -37.78
CA ARG A 208 -31.30 -8.82 -37.23
C ARG A 208 -32.20 -8.38 -38.37
N GLY A 209 -33.37 -9.00 -38.49
CA GLY A 209 -34.37 -8.65 -39.51
C GLY A 209 -33.80 -8.65 -40.94
N ASN A 210 -34.30 -7.73 -41.76
CA ASN A 210 -33.74 -7.45 -43.09
C ASN A 210 -32.76 -6.28 -42.97
N GLN A 211 -31.48 -6.51 -43.30
CA GLN A 211 -30.42 -5.52 -43.12
C GLN A 211 -30.28 -4.54 -44.29
N GLY A 212 -30.82 -4.88 -45.48
CA GLY A 212 -30.65 -4.06 -46.68
C GLY A 212 -29.18 -3.85 -47.06
N ASN A 213 -28.88 -2.74 -47.75
CA ASN A 213 -27.50 -2.36 -48.13
C ASN A 213 -26.82 -1.60 -46.98
N LEU A 214 -26.22 -2.33 -46.03
CA LEU A 214 -25.52 -1.72 -44.89
C LEU A 214 -24.02 -1.60 -45.17
N GLN A 215 -23.41 -0.50 -44.75
CA GLN A 215 -21.96 -0.29 -44.83
C GLN A 215 -21.38 -0.04 -43.43
N LEU A 216 -20.21 -0.62 -43.16
CA LEU A 216 -19.40 -0.34 -41.97
C LEU A 216 -18.39 0.75 -42.30
N ASN A 217 -18.46 1.86 -41.59
CA ASN A 217 -17.45 2.92 -41.63
C ASN A 217 -16.47 2.74 -40.48
N VAL A 218 -15.19 2.57 -40.80
CA VAL A 218 -14.08 2.55 -39.85
C VAL A 218 -13.23 3.80 -40.07
N ARG A 219 -13.37 4.80 -39.20
CA ARG A 219 -12.51 5.99 -39.21
C ARG A 219 -11.27 5.71 -38.38
N HIS A 220 -10.12 6.01 -38.97
CA HIS A 220 -8.79 5.80 -38.42
C HIS A 220 -7.95 7.08 -38.64
N ASP A 221 -6.73 7.17 -38.11
CA ASP A 221 -6.01 8.46 -38.05
C ASP A 221 -5.68 9.05 -39.44
N SER A 222 -5.53 8.18 -40.43
CA SER A 222 -5.25 8.57 -41.83
C SER A 222 -6.49 8.72 -42.73
N GLY A 223 -7.72 8.49 -42.23
CA GLY A 223 -8.92 8.59 -43.07
C GLY A 223 -10.10 7.71 -42.63
N THR A 224 -10.90 7.27 -43.60
CA THR A 224 -12.05 6.38 -43.38
C THR A 224 -12.02 5.23 -44.37
N SER A 225 -12.13 4.01 -43.86
CA SER A 225 -12.33 2.80 -44.65
C SER A 225 -13.80 2.39 -44.55
N THR A 226 -14.48 2.30 -45.70
CA THR A 226 -15.90 1.94 -45.78
C THR A 226 -16.03 0.58 -46.45
N LEU A 227 -16.73 -0.35 -45.80
CA LEU A 227 -16.89 -1.72 -46.28
C LEU A 227 -18.38 -2.05 -46.40
N PRO A 228 -18.83 -2.62 -47.53
CA PRO A 228 -20.17 -3.20 -47.58
C PRO A 228 -20.22 -4.38 -46.60
N ILE A 229 -21.28 -4.42 -45.80
CA ILE A 229 -21.59 -5.59 -44.98
C ILE A 229 -22.31 -6.56 -45.91
N PRO A 230 -21.67 -7.69 -46.29
CA PRO A 230 -22.31 -8.65 -47.17
C PRO A 230 -23.55 -9.21 -46.49
N GLU A 231 -24.56 -9.60 -47.27
CA GLU A 231 -25.63 -10.44 -46.73
C GLU A 231 -25.01 -11.79 -46.35
N PHE A 232 -24.69 -11.98 -45.07
CA PHE A 232 -24.08 -13.22 -44.61
C PHE A 232 -25.16 -14.29 -44.39
N PRO A 233 -24.94 -15.53 -44.88
CA PRO A 233 -25.89 -16.63 -44.73
C PRO A 233 -25.99 -17.14 -43.29
N ASP A 234 -24.95 -16.90 -42.48
CA ASP A 234 -24.83 -17.32 -41.09
C ASP A 234 -25.55 -16.39 -40.11
N LEU A 235 -25.67 -16.82 -38.85
CA LEU A 235 -26.25 -16.03 -37.77
C LEU A 235 -25.38 -14.81 -37.37
N CYS A 236 -24.08 -14.90 -37.60
CA CYS A 236 -23.07 -13.89 -37.25
C CYS A 236 -21.89 -13.89 -38.23
N GLU A 237 -21.16 -12.78 -38.28
CA GLU A 237 -19.94 -12.64 -39.08
C GLU A 237 -18.93 -11.71 -38.40
N VAL A 238 -17.63 -11.95 -38.61
CA VAL A 238 -16.56 -11.05 -38.19
C VAL A 238 -16.04 -10.31 -39.41
N ILE A 239 -16.27 -8.99 -39.44
CA ILE A 239 -15.80 -8.12 -40.52
C ILE A 239 -14.53 -7.43 -40.05
N MET A 240 -13.39 -7.82 -40.62
CA MET A 240 -12.09 -7.20 -40.37
C MET A 240 -11.69 -6.32 -41.56
N VAL A 241 -10.95 -5.26 -41.26
CA VAL A 241 -10.31 -4.39 -42.23
C VAL A 241 -8.88 -4.08 -41.81
N ASP A 242 -7.97 -4.19 -42.76
CA ASP A 242 -6.61 -3.71 -42.61
C ASP A 242 -6.62 -2.19 -42.74
N ILE A 243 -6.00 -1.53 -41.76
CA ILE A 243 -5.96 -0.07 -41.66
C ILE A 243 -4.51 0.40 -41.53
N PRO A 244 -4.21 1.64 -41.95
CA PRO A 244 -2.96 2.28 -41.59
C PRO A 244 -2.77 2.30 -40.06
N PRO A 245 -1.52 2.23 -39.55
CA PRO A 245 -1.22 2.30 -38.13
C PRO A 245 -1.97 3.46 -37.47
N SER A 246 -2.88 3.15 -36.55
CA SER A 246 -3.76 4.13 -35.94
C SER A 246 -3.90 3.92 -34.43
N GLU A 247 -3.88 5.02 -33.71
CA GLU A 247 -4.09 5.12 -32.27
C GLU A 247 -5.57 5.40 -31.93
N LYS A 248 -6.34 5.94 -32.89
CA LYS A 248 -7.77 6.19 -32.70
C LYS A 248 -8.60 5.52 -33.76
N LEU A 249 -9.67 4.85 -33.32
CA LEU A 249 -10.66 4.22 -34.19
C LEU A 249 -12.07 4.67 -33.83
N SER A 250 -12.90 4.88 -34.84
CA SER A 250 -14.33 5.10 -34.70
C SER A 250 -15.10 4.21 -35.67
N PHE A 251 -16.14 3.56 -35.18
CA PHE A 251 -17.00 2.67 -35.96
C PHE A 251 -18.43 3.22 -36.00
N ASP A 252 -19.05 3.24 -37.16
CA ASP A 252 -20.47 3.56 -37.38
C ASP A 252 -21.00 2.85 -38.63
N PHE A 253 -22.32 2.90 -38.81
CA PHE A 253 -23.00 2.21 -39.89
C PHE A 253 -23.72 3.22 -40.79
N GLU A 254 -23.60 3.08 -42.09
CA GLU A 254 -24.25 3.97 -43.05
C GLU A 254 -25.06 3.17 -44.08
N GLY A 255 -26.06 3.82 -44.69
CA GLY A 255 -26.80 3.27 -45.83
C GLY A 255 -27.97 2.33 -45.50
N SER A 256 -28.25 2.04 -44.22
CA SER A 256 -29.31 1.08 -43.85
C SER A 256 -30.68 1.51 -44.36
N THR A 257 -31.30 0.66 -45.19
CA THR A 257 -32.75 0.72 -45.53
C THR A 257 -33.58 -0.22 -44.65
N GLY A 258 -32.94 -0.93 -43.71
CA GLY A 258 -33.55 -1.94 -42.83
C GLY A 258 -33.01 -1.90 -41.39
N ASP A 259 -33.11 -3.03 -40.69
CA ASP A 259 -32.73 -3.16 -39.28
C ASP A 259 -31.20 -3.15 -39.07
N LEU A 260 -30.74 -2.38 -38.07
CA LEU A 260 -29.33 -2.39 -37.67
C LEU A 260 -28.95 -3.70 -36.96
N PRO A 261 -27.74 -4.24 -37.19
CA PRO A 261 -27.30 -5.51 -36.64
C PRO A 261 -27.13 -5.46 -35.12
N TYR A 262 -27.17 -6.64 -34.51
CA TYR A 262 -26.62 -6.83 -33.18
C TYR A 262 -25.10 -6.79 -33.25
N ILE A 263 -24.46 -6.14 -32.28
CA ILE A 263 -23.00 -6.04 -32.18
C ILE A 263 -22.57 -6.73 -30.89
N ASP A 264 -21.79 -7.79 -31.01
CA ASP A 264 -21.30 -8.51 -29.83
C ASP A 264 -19.95 -7.95 -29.36
N SER A 265 -19.09 -7.52 -30.29
CA SER A 265 -17.81 -6.89 -29.96
C SER A 265 -17.18 -6.14 -31.15
N PHE A 266 -16.34 -5.15 -30.85
CA PHE A 266 -15.39 -4.53 -31.75
C PHE A 266 -14.01 -5.16 -31.55
N LEU A 267 -13.24 -5.33 -32.60
CA LEU A 267 -11.89 -5.89 -32.57
C LEU A 267 -10.86 -4.81 -32.90
N MET A 268 -9.82 -4.74 -32.08
CA MET A 268 -8.64 -3.90 -32.34
C MET A 268 -7.39 -4.74 -32.24
N GLU A 269 -6.72 -4.94 -33.37
CA GLU A 269 -5.62 -5.89 -33.49
C GLU A 269 -4.44 -5.28 -34.25
N THR A 270 -3.28 -5.92 -34.11
CA THR A 270 -2.11 -5.63 -34.93
C THR A 270 -1.88 -6.75 -35.95
N ASP A 271 -0.84 -6.60 -36.75
CA ASP A 271 -0.38 -7.55 -37.76
C ASP A 271 0.21 -8.84 -37.18
N SER A 272 0.71 -8.80 -35.93
CA SER A 272 1.37 -9.93 -35.29
C SER A 272 1.40 -9.84 -33.77
N GLY A 273 1.44 -10.99 -33.10
CA GLY A 273 1.55 -11.08 -31.63
C GLY A 273 0.30 -11.65 -30.95
N ILE A 274 0.16 -11.39 -29.65
CA ILE A 274 -0.97 -11.86 -28.82
C ILE A 274 -2.06 -10.80 -28.70
N SER A 275 -3.25 -11.15 -29.19
CA SER A 275 -4.50 -10.42 -29.00
C SER A 275 -5.23 -11.02 -27.79
N TYR A 276 -5.56 -10.22 -26.77
CA TYR A 276 -6.09 -10.73 -25.49
C TYR A 276 -7.43 -10.08 -25.12
N SER A 277 -8.50 -10.86 -25.21
CA SER A 277 -9.89 -10.42 -25.08
C SER A 277 -10.51 -10.87 -23.75
N PRO A 278 -10.61 -9.98 -22.73
CA PRO A 278 -11.33 -10.29 -21.51
C PRO A 278 -12.85 -10.15 -21.71
N VAL A 279 -13.60 -11.17 -21.32
CA VAL A 279 -15.06 -11.20 -21.29
C VAL A 279 -15.49 -11.38 -19.83
N SER A 280 -15.76 -10.25 -19.16
CA SER A 280 -16.09 -10.23 -17.73
C SER A 280 -17.50 -9.76 -17.49
N MET A 281 -18.23 -10.44 -16.60
CA MET A 281 -19.51 -9.96 -16.09
C MET A 281 -19.56 -10.10 -14.57
N MET A 282 -19.96 -9.03 -13.89
CA MET A 282 -20.01 -9.03 -12.43
C MET A 282 -21.17 -9.91 -11.92
N GLY A 283 -20.87 -10.85 -11.03
CA GLY A 283 -21.85 -11.64 -10.28
C GLY A 283 -22.50 -12.79 -11.04
N ILE A 284 -21.96 -13.18 -12.21
CA ILE A 284 -22.42 -14.37 -12.93
C ILE A 284 -21.69 -15.64 -12.47
N GLU A 285 -22.32 -16.79 -12.71
CA GLU A 285 -21.74 -18.13 -12.56
C GLU A 285 -21.32 -18.69 -13.92
N LEU A 286 -20.49 -19.74 -13.94
CA LEU A 286 -20.14 -20.52 -15.13
C LEU A 286 -21.40 -21.04 -15.84
N TYR A 287 -22.41 -21.47 -15.08
CA TYR A 287 -23.69 -21.94 -15.63
C TYR A 287 -24.45 -20.85 -16.41
N ASP A 288 -24.27 -19.57 -16.07
CA ASP A 288 -24.93 -18.46 -16.77
C ASP A 288 -24.44 -18.31 -18.21
N GLN A 289 -23.33 -18.96 -18.60
CA GLN A 289 -22.93 -19.05 -20.01
C GLN A 289 -23.98 -19.76 -20.87
N LEU A 290 -24.88 -20.56 -20.29
CA LEU A 290 -25.99 -21.22 -20.97
C LEU A 290 -27.18 -20.28 -21.30
N ILE A 291 -27.16 -19.04 -20.82
CA ILE A 291 -28.18 -18.02 -21.15
C ILE A 291 -28.11 -17.63 -22.63
N THR A 292 -26.91 -17.59 -23.19
CA THR A 292 -26.71 -17.37 -24.62
C THR A 292 -27.19 -18.60 -25.39
N PRO A 293 -28.02 -18.46 -26.44
CA PRO A 293 -28.40 -19.58 -27.30
C PRO A 293 -27.21 -20.32 -27.90
N GLU A 294 -27.35 -21.62 -28.16
CA GLU A 294 -26.25 -22.42 -28.70
C GLU A 294 -25.74 -21.87 -30.02
N GLU A 295 -26.62 -21.51 -30.95
CA GLU A 295 -26.22 -20.95 -32.24
C GLU A 295 -25.47 -19.61 -32.14
N ASN A 296 -25.88 -18.71 -31.24
CA ASN A 296 -25.22 -17.42 -31.01
C ASN A 296 -23.81 -17.60 -30.46
N PHE A 297 -23.67 -18.50 -29.48
CA PHE A 297 -22.37 -18.81 -28.86
C PHE A 297 -21.42 -19.50 -29.84
N ALA A 298 -21.91 -20.54 -30.54
CA ALA A 298 -21.14 -21.30 -31.51
C ALA A 298 -20.61 -20.39 -32.60
N CYS A 299 -21.47 -19.54 -33.17
CA CYS A 299 -21.07 -18.62 -34.22
C CYS A 299 -19.99 -17.65 -33.74
N GLY A 300 -20.18 -17.02 -32.57
CA GLY A 300 -19.20 -16.05 -32.05
C GLY A 300 -17.83 -16.67 -31.80
N ILE A 301 -17.78 -17.84 -31.14
CA ILE A 301 -16.51 -18.55 -30.87
C ILE A 301 -15.83 -18.98 -32.18
N GLN A 302 -16.58 -19.57 -33.12
CA GLN A 302 -16.02 -20.06 -34.38
C GLN A 302 -15.51 -18.93 -35.26
N LYS A 303 -16.28 -17.83 -35.40
CA LYS A 303 -15.87 -16.68 -36.23
C LYS A 303 -14.75 -15.86 -35.59
N LEU A 304 -14.71 -15.74 -34.27
CA LEU A 304 -13.57 -15.12 -33.57
C LEU A 304 -12.30 -15.98 -33.70
N SER A 305 -12.46 -17.31 -33.75
CA SER A 305 -11.37 -18.29 -33.87
C SER A 305 -10.26 -18.08 -32.83
N PRO A 306 -10.55 -18.21 -31.53
CA PRO A 306 -9.52 -18.12 -30.50
C PRO A 306 -8.52 -19.28 -30.62
N ASP A 307 -7.30 -19.08 -30.13
CA ASP A 307 -6.25 -20.10 -30.03
C ASP A 307 -6.12 -20.65 -28.61
N LEU A 308 -6.51 -19.85 -27.61
CA LEU A 308 -6.62 -20.24 -26.22
C LEU A 308 -7.89 -19.63 -25.62
N ILE A 309 -8.67 -20.44 -24.92
CA ILE A 309 -9.80 -19.98 -24.11
C ILE A 309 -9.46 -20.20 -22.63
N ILE A 310 -9.57 -19.14 -21.84
CA ILE A 310 -9.38 -19.18 -20.39
C ILE A 310 -10.75 -18.99 -19.72
N LEU A 311 -11.11 -19.85 -18.77
CA LEU A 311 -12.33 -19.74 -17.97
C LEU A 311 -11.94 -19.51 -16.50
N GLN A 312 -12.53 -18.51 -15.84
CA GLN A 312 -12.27 -18.20 -14.43
C GLN A 312 -13.57 -17.91 -13.68
N TYR A 313 -14.06 -18.93 -12.96
CA TYR A 313 -15.33 -18.94 -12.22
C TYR A 313 -15.16 -19.68 -10.88
N GLY A 314 -16.26 -19.88 -10.15
CA GLY A 314 -16.32 -20.71 -8.93
C GLY A 314 -16.60 -19.91 -7.65
N VAL A 315 -16.31 -18.61 -7.63
CA VAL A 315 -16.48 -17.76 -6.43
C VAL A 315 -17.95 -17.48 -6.13
N ASN A 316 -18.78 -17.25 -7.15
CA ASN A 316 -20.23 -17.03 -6.98
C ASN A 316 -20.95 -18.36 -6.71
N GLU A 317 -20.52 -19.43 -7.36
CA GLU A 317 -21.00 -20.79 -7.20
C GLU A 317 -20.85 -21.26 -5.76
N SER A 318 -19.69 -21.03 -5.15
CA SER A 318 -19.45 -21.37 -3.74
C SER A 318 -20.45 -20.69 -2.79
N GLN A 319 -20.81 -19.44 -3.07
CA GLN A 319 -21.79 -18.70 -2.27
C GLN A 319 -23.21 -19.22 -2.48
N ASN A 320 -23.56 -19.58 -3.71
CA ASN A 320 -24.90 -20.06 -4.04
C ASN A 320 -25.13 -21.48 -3.55
N LEU A 321 -24.13 -22.37 -3.67
CA LEU A 321 -24.10 -23.70 -3.04
C LEU A 321 -24.32 -23.61 -1.53
N TRP A 322 -23.74 -22.60 -0.89
CA TRP A 322 -23.92 -22.37 0.54
C TRP A 322 -25.31 -21.81 0.89
N LYS A 323 -25.83 -20.88 0.07
CA LYS A 323 -27.02 -20.08 0.40
C LYS A 323 -28.33 -20.76 0.02
N TYR A 324 -28.35 -21.53 -1.04
CA TYR A 324 -29.58 -22.02 -1.68
C TYR A 324 -29.63 -23.56 -1.66
N PRO A 325 -30.56 -24.18 -0.91
CA PRO A 325 -30.63 -25.64 -0.75
C PRO A 325 -30.81 -26.42 -2.07
N GLU A 326 -31.41 -25.80 -3.08
CA GLU A 326 -31.61 -26.38 -4.41
C GLU A 326 -30.31 -26.42 -5.25
N ARG A 327 -29.28 -25.69 -4.82
CA ARG A 327 -27.95 -25.70 -5.45
C ARG A 327 -27.13 -26.77 -4.76
N THR A 328 -27.00 -27.93 -5.39
CA THR A 328 -26.22 -29.07 -4.88
C THR A 328 -24.89 -29.21 -5.63
N GLU A 329 -23.94 -29.94 -5.04
CA GLU A 329 -22.70 -30.32 -5.75
C GLU A 329 -23.00 -31.07 -7.05
N GLU A 330 -24.04 -31.92 -7.05
CA GLU A 330 -24.48 -32.63 -8.25
C GLU A 330 -25.00 -31.67 -9.34
N PHE A 331 -25.75 -30.63 -8.94
CA PHE A 331 -26.15 -29.57 -9.86
C PHE A 331 -24.92 -28.90 -10.49
N TYR A 332 -23.93 -28.51 -9.68
CA TYR A 332 -22.72 -27.87 -10.19
C TYR A 332 -21.88 -28.79 -11.06
N ARG A 333 -21.74 -30.06 -10.70
CA ARG A 333 -21.06 -31.06 -11.54
C ARG A 333 -21.70 -31.17 -12.92
N LYS A 334 -23.03 -31.28 -12.98
CA LYS A 334 -23.76 -31.32 -14.25
C LYS A 334 -23.63 -30.01 -15.03
N ALA A 335 -23.74 -28.87 -14.36
CA ALA A 335 -23.60 -27.55 -14.94
C ALA A 335 -22.20 -27.34 -15.56
N THR A 336 -21.14 -27.62 -14.80
CA THR A 336 -19.75 -27.51 -15.24
C THR A 336 -19.48 -28.44 -16.41
N SER A 337 -19.90 -29.71 -16.36
CA SER A 337 -19.75 -30.63 -17.51
C SER A 337 -20.43 -30.09 -18.76
N THR A 338 -21.69 -29.65 -18.64
CA THR A 338 -22.47 -29.12 -19.76
C THR A 338 -21.80 -27.90 -20.40
N VAL A 339 -21.32 -26.96 -19.59
CA VAL A 339 -20.66 -25.75 -20.09
C VAL A 339 -19.32 -26.09 -20.73
N LEU A 340 -18.48 -26.91 -20.09
CA LEU A 340 -17.17 -27.26 -20.62
C LEU A 340 -17.25 -28.10 -21.90
N GLU A 341 -18.21 -29.04 -21.98
CA GLU A 341 -18.51 -29.77 -23.22
C GLU A 341 -18.95 -28.82 -24.33
N ARG A 342 -19.79 -27.83 -24.02
CA ARG A 342 -20.22 -26.81 -24.98
C ARG A 342 -19.04 -25.99 -25.50
N PHE A 343 -18.13 -25.55 -24.63
CA PHE A 343 -16.91 -24.88 -25.07
C PHE A 343 -16.09 -25.82 -25.95
N LYS A 344 -15.83 -27.06 -25.52
CA LYS A 344 -15.01 -28.01 -26.29
C LYS A 344 -15.59 -28.32 -27.67
N LYS A 345 -16.91 -28.46 -27.77
CA LYS A 345 -17.64 -28.68 -29.02
C LYS A 345 -17.42 -27.57 -30.04
N HIS A 346 -17.37 -26.30 -29.59
CA HIS A 346 -17.38 -25.14 -30.49
C HIS A 346 -16.02 -24.42 -30.62
N SER A 347 -15.03 -24.77 -29.80
CA SER A 347 -13.71 -24.10 -29.77
C SER A 347 -12.77 -24.49 -30.91
N GLY A 348 -13.14 -25.46 -31.75
CA GLY A 348 -12.31 -25.92 -32.86
C GLY A 348 -10.95 -26.43 -32.39
N SER A 349 -9.88 -25.78 -32.84
CA SER A 349 -8.49 -26.11 -32.47
C SER A 349 -7.95 -25.37 -31.25
N ALA A 350 -8.77 -24.53 -30.60
CA ALA A 350 -8.34 -23.79 -29.42
C ALA A 350 -8.15 -24.75 -28.24
N ASP A 351 -7.04 -24.59 -27.53
CA ASP A 351 -6.88 -25.24 -26.23
C ASP A 351 -7.69 -24.46 -25.19
N ILE A 352 -8.11 -25.15 -24.13
CA ILE A 352 -8.91 -24.55 -23.04
C ILE A 352 -8.14 -24.72 -21.74
N LEU A 353 -8.10 -23.63 -20.96
CA LEU A 353 -7.53 -23.57 -19.63
C LEU A 353 -8.62 -23.10 -18.66
N PHE A 354 -8.85 -23.85 -17.59
CA PHE A 354 -9.64 -23.42 -16.47
C PHE A 354 -8.74 -22.87 -15.37
N LEU A 355 -8.84 -21.58 -15.11
CA LEU A 355 -8.16 -20.89 -14.02
C LEU A 355 -9.07 -20.93 -12.79
N GLY A 356 -8.79 -21.84 -11.86
CA GLY A 356 -9.64 -22.10 -10.71
C GLY A 356 -9.88 -20.89 -9.81
N PRO A 357 -10.88 -20.93 -8.91
CA PRO A 357 -11.28 -19.80 -8.10
C PRO A 357 -10.20 -19.38 -7.10
N VAL A 358 -10.26 -18.12 -6.66
CA VAL A 358 -9.50 -17.63 -5.50
C VAL A 358 -10.19 -18.01 -4.20
N GLU A 359 -9.42 -18.11 -3.11
CA GLU A 359 -9.97 -18.46 -1.80
C GLU A 359 -10.94 -17.40 -1.27
N ARG A 360 -12.13 -17.85 -0.89
CA ARG A 360 -13.18 -17.05 -0.24
C ARG A 360 -13.42 -17.52 1.18
N MET A 361 -13.57 -16.57 2.10
CA MET A 361 -13.85 -16.87 3.51
C MET A 361 -15.24 -16.42 3.97
N ARG A 362 -15.81 -17.13 4.95
CA ARG A 362 -17.04 -16.74 5.66
C ARG A 362 -16.92 -16.90 7.18
N PRO A 363 -17.73 -16.21 7.99
CA PRO A 363 -17.77 -16.47 9.44
C PRO A 363 -18.28 -17.89 9.72
N GLY A 364 -17.52 -18.66 10.51
CA GLY A 364 -17.93 -19.96 11.03
C GLY A 364 -18.84 -19.83 12.25
N GLY A 365 -19.39 -20.96 12.73
CA GLY A 365 -20.33 -20.98 13.86
C GLY A 365 -19.78 -20.44 15.20
N ASN A 366 -18.45 -20.34 15.33
CA ASN A 366 -17.74 -19.74 16.46
C ASN A 366 -17.33 -18.28 16.22
N GLY A 367 -17.76 -17.67 15.11
CA GLY A 367 -17.40 -16.31 14.71
C GLY A 367 -16.01 -16.15 14.09
N LYS A 368 -15.17 -17.20 14.04
CA LYS A 368 -13.89 -17.15 13.31
C LYS A 368 -14.13 -17.28 11.81
N MET A 369 -13.36 -16.55 11.01
CA MET A 369 -13.38 -16.72 9.56
C MET A 369 -12.83 -18.09 9.18
N ILE A 370 -13.54 -18.79 8.32
CA ILE A 370 -13.13 -20.08 7.74
C ILE A 370 -13.19 -19.98 6.22
N SER A 371 -12.30 -20.68 5.52
CA SER A 371 -12.41 -20.91 4.09
C SER A 371 -13.74 -21.61 3.81
N MET A 372 -14.46 -21.18 2.78
CA MET A 372 -15.75 -21.77 2.45
C MET A 372 -15.56 -23.23 2.01
N PRO A 373 -16.10 -24.23 2.74
CA PRO A 373 -15.99 -25.63 2.32
C PRO A 373 -16.61 -25.87 0.94
N GLU A 374 -17.66 -25.11 0.63
CA GLU A 374 -18.34 -25.14 -0.67
C GLU A 374 -17.40 -24.76 -1.81
N LEU A 375 -16.50 -23.80 -1.59
CA LEU A 375 -15.52 -23.38 -2.60
C LEU A 375 -14.49 -24.46 -2.89
N LEU A 376 -14.01 -25.17 -1.85
CA LEU A 376 -13.09 -26.29 -2.03
C LEU A 376 -13.76 -27.44 -2.79
N SER A 377 -15.05 -27.64 -2.59
CA SER A 377 -15.83 -28.65 -3.32
C SER A 377 -16.00 -28.26 -4.79
N ILE A 378 -16.30 -26.99 -5.08
CA ILE A 378 -16.33 -26.45 -6.46
C ILE A 378 -14.96 -26.61 -7.14
N HIS A 379 -13.88 -26.30 -6.43
CA HIS A 379 -12.51 -26.47 -6.95
C HIS A 379 -12.23 -27.90 -7.42
N GLU A 380 -12.57 -28.91 -6.61
CA GLU A 380 -12.39 -30.31 -6.97
C GLU A 380 -13.28 -30.73 -8.16
N ILE A 381 -14.54 -30.27 -8.18
CA ILE A 381 -15.46 -30.54 -9.30
C ILE A 381 -14.91 -29.99 -10.61
N GLU A 382 -14.46 -28.73 -10.62
CA GLU A 382 -13.88 -28.11 -11.82
C GLU A 382 -12.64 -28.87 -12.29
N LYS A 383 -11.71 -29.18 -11.36
CA LYS A 383 -10.49 -29.92 -11.67
C LYS A 383 -10.77 -31.30 -12.25
N GLU A 384 -11.68 -32.05 -11.62
CA GLU A 384 -12.05 -33.41 -12.06
C GLU A 384 -12.64 -33.39 -13.48
N ILE A 385 -13.62 -32.53 -13.73
CA ILE A 385 -14.29 -32.43 -15.04
C ILE A 385 -13.33 -31.91 -16.10
N SER A 386 -12.47 -30.93 -15.77
CA SER A 386 -11.42 -30.47 -16.67
C SER A 386 -10.50 -31.61 -17.09
N GLY A 387 -10.08 -32.46 -16.15
CA GLY A 387 -9.28 -33.64 -16.44
C GLY A 387 -9.98 -34.64 -17.36
N GLN A 388 -11.27 -34.93 -17.13
CA GLN A 388 -12.07 -35.84 -17.96
C GLN A 388 -12.24 -35.35 -19.41
N LEU A 389 -12.31 -34.04 -19.61
CA LEU A 389 -12.52 -33.41 -20.92
C LEU A 389 -11.21 -33.01 -21.64
N GLY A 390 -10.05 -33.29 -21.04
CA GLY A 390 -8.75 -32.90 -21.58
C GLY A 390 -8.58 -31.37 -21.64
N ILE A 391 -8.97 -30.69 -20.57
CA ILE A 391 -8.86 -29.24 -20.37
C ILE A 391 -7.79 -28.99 -19.31
N ALA A 392 -6.89 -28.05 -19.57
CA ALA A 392 -5.86 -27.69 -18.59
C ALA A 392 -6.50 -27.00 -17.38
N TYR A 393 -6.02 -27.29 -16.17
CA TYR A 393 -6.52 -26.67 -14.94
C TYR A 393 -5.38 -25.97 -14.20
N TYR A 394 -5.65 -24.81 -13.60
CA TYR A 394 -4.70 -24.10 -12.73
C TYR A 394 -5.33 -23.79 -11.38
N ASN A 395 -4.61 -24.10 -10.30
CA ASN A 395 -5.08 -23.86 -8.94
C ASN A 395 -4.69 -22.46 -8.41
N SER A 396 -5.60 -21.48 -8.53
CA SER A 396 -5.36 -20.11 -8.04
C SER A 396 -5.20 -20.01 -6.52
N ILE A 397 -5.86 -20.86 -5.73
CA ILE A 397 -5.70 -20.91 -4.26
C ILE A 397 -4.24 -21.23 -3.91
N SER A 398 -3.69 -22.28 -4.55
CA SER A 398 -2.29 -22.67 -4.39
C SER A 398 -1.33 -21.61 -4.92
N GLY A 399 -1.69 -20.91 -6.01
CA GLY A 399 -0.91 -19.80 -6.56
C GLY A 399 -0.71 -18.64 -5.57
N LEU A 400 -1.70 -18.41 -4.70
CA LEU A 400 -1.66 -17.38 -3.66
C LEU A 400 -1.16 -17.89 -2.29
N GLY A 401 -0.52 -19.06 -2.25
CA GLY A 401 0.11 -19.61 -1.05
C GLY A 401 -0.64 -20.78 -0.41
N GLY A 402 -1.79 -21.18 -0.96
CA GLY A 402 -2.61 -22.29 -0.45
C GLY A 402 -3.76 -21.83 0.44
N PRO A 403 -4.63 -22.77 0.87
CA PRO A 403 -5.82 -22.46 1.65
C PRO A 403 -5.48 -21.95 3.05
N GLY A 404 -6.38 -21.15 3.63
CA GLY A 404 -6.27 -20.53 4.95
C GLY A 404 -5.41 -19.27 4.97
N ASN A 405 -4.92 -18.81 3.82
CA ASN A 405 -4.04 -17.66 3.72
C ASN A 405 -4.78 -16.35 3.48
N THR A 406 -6.05 -16.38 3.07
CA THR A 406 -6.79 -15.16 2.71
C THR A 406 -6.71 -14.06 3.77
N ASP A 407 -6.86 -14.38 5.06
CA ASP A 407 -6.68 -13.36 6.12
C ASP A 407 -5.26 -12.76 6.14
N SER A 408 -4.21 -13.55 5.89
CA SER A 408 -2.86 -13.02 5.72
C SER A 408 -2.73 -12.15 4.47
N LEU A 409 -3.41 -12.52 3.38
CA LEU A 409 -3.37 -11.80 2.12
C LEU A 409 -4.12 -10.48 2.19
N VAL A 410 -5.24 -10.41 2.93
CA VAL A 410 -5.94 -9.15 3.25
C VAL A 410 -5.00 -8.18 3.95
N LYS A 411 -4.25 -8.67 4.94
CA LYS A 411 -3.30 -7.84 5.71
C LYS A 411 -2.12 -7.35 4.86
N LYS A 412 -1.73 -8.13 3.85
CA LYS A 412 -0.72 -7.76 2.86
C LYS A 412 -1.28 -6.84 1.76
N GLY A 413 -2.57 -6.51 1.78
CA GLY A 413 -3.22 -5.70 0.74
C GLY A 413 -3.36 -6.41 -0.61
N ILE A 414 -3.33 -7.75 -0.62
CA ILE A 414 -3.48 -8.59 -1.82
C ILE A 414 -4.95 -8.92 -2.05
N VAL A 415 -5.69 -9.24 -0.98
CA VAL A 415 -7.14 -9.50 -1.01
C VAL A 415 -7.85 -8.31 -0.36
N GLN A 416 -9.06 -7.97 -0.83
CA GLN A 416 -9.90 -6.94 -0.23
C GLN A 416 -10.48 -7.41 1.11
N GLU A 417 -10.96 -6.47 1.94
CA GLU A 417 -11.50 -6.80 3.27
C GLU A 417 -12.75 -7.70 3.24
N ASP A 418 -13.41 -7.77 2.08
CA ASP A 418 -14.50 -8.73 1.83
C ASP A 418 -14.03 -10.19 1.73
N ARG A 419 -12.71 -10.44 1.79
CA ARG A 419 -12.06 -11.75 1.75
C ARG A 419 -12.51 -12.59 0.55
N THR A 420 -12.81 -11.91 -0.55
CA THR A 420 -13.35 -12.51 -1.77
C THR A 420 -12.62 -11.93 -2.99
N HIS A 421 -12.61 -10.60 -3.13
CA HIS A 421 -12.02 -9.95 -4.31
C HIS A 421 -10.55 -9.63 -4.10
N LEU A 422 -9.76 -9.66 -5.17
CA LEU A 422 -8.38 -9.20 -5.15
C LEU A 422 -8.33 -7.67 -5.15
N THR A 423 -7.29 -7.08 -4.55
CA THR A 423 -6.92 -5.70 -4.87
C THR A 423 -6.25 -5.67 -6.25
N ARG A 424 -6.01 -4.48 -6.82
CA ARG A 424 -5.25 -4.39 -8.07
C ARG A 424 -3.87 -5.05 -7.94
N TYR A 425 -3.17 -4.72 -6.87
CA TYR A 425 -1.88 -5.32 -6.55
C TYR A 425 -1.96 -6.85 -6.42
N GLY A 426 -3.02 -7.38 -5.80
CA GLY A 426 -3.22 -8.82 -5.71
C GLY A 426 -3.56 -9.50 -7.04
N GLY A 427 -4.31 -8.81 -7.91
CA GLY A 427 -4.56 -9.25 -9.28
C GLY A 427 -3.28 -9.33 -10.10
N ASP A 428 -2.39 -8.33 -9.97
CA ASP A 428 -1.08 -8.32 -10.62
C ASP A 428 -0.19 -9.47 -10.11
N ILE A 429 -0.20 -9.74 -8.79
CA ILE A 429 0.53 -10.89 -8.20
C ILE A 429 0.01 -12.21 -8.76
N LEU A 430 -1.30 -12.45 -8.73
CA LEU A 430 -1.85 -13.71 -9.23
C LEU A 430 -1.55 -13.88 -10.72
N ALA A 431 -1.63 -12.80 -11.50
CA ALA A 431 -1.28 -12.81 -12.91
C ALA A 431 0.20 -13.17 -13.14
N ASP A 432 1.12 -12.57 -12.39
CA ASP A 432 2.57 -12.82 -12.51
C ASP A 432 2.94 -14.26 -12.07
N VAL A 433 2.34 -14.75 -10.99
CA VAL A 433 2.54 -16.14 -10.53
C VAL A 433 2.01 -17.13 -11.56
N PHE A 434 0.76 -16.96 -12.01
CA PHE A 434 0.15 -17.81 -13.03
C PHE A 434 0.97 -17.80 -14.33
N TYR A 435 1.31 -16.61 -14.82
CA TYR A 435 2.03 -16.48 -16.09
C TYR A 435 3.43 -17.08 -16.02
N THR A 436 4.12 -16.91 -14.89
CA THR A 436 5.42 -17.55 -14.66
C THR A 436 5.31 -19.07 -14.73
N ASP A 437 4.31 -19.65 -14.07
CA ASP A 437 4.09 -21.10 -14.09
C ASP A 437 3.70 -21.59 -15.49
N PHE A 438 2.81 -20.88 -16.19
CA PHE A 438 2.47 -21.14 -17.59
C PHE A 438 3.70 -21.10 -18.50
N TYR A 439 4.50 -20.03 -18.43
CA TYR A 439 5.68 -19.83 -19.25
C TYR A 439 6.73 -20.91 -18.98
N ASN A 440 6.88 -21.33 -17.73
CA ASN A 440 7.77 -22.43 -17.37
C ASN A 440 7.34 -23.76 -18.01
N GLN A 441 6.04 -24.02 -18.14
CA GLN A 441 5.56 -25.21 -18.88
C GLN A 441 5.80 -25.08 -20.38
N TYR A 442 5.64 -23.88 -20.94
CA TYR A 442 6.02 -23.61 -22.33
C TYR A 442 7.52 -23.86 -22.56
N GLN A 443 8.39 -23.39 -21.67
CA GLN A 443 9.84 -23.64 -21.76
C GLN A 443 10.18 -25.14 -21.67
N LYS A 444 9.52 -25.88 -20.78
CA LYS A 444 9.66 -27.34 -20.72
C LYS A 444 9.18 -28.02 -22.01
N PHE A 445 8.09 -27.55 -22.61
CA PHE A 445 7.62 -28.05 -23.91
C PHE A 445 8.65 -27.81 -25.03
N LEU A 446 9.43 -26.72 -24.95
CA LEU A 446 10.56 -26.47 -25.86
C LEU A 446 11.80 -27.33 -25.57
N GLY A 447 11.87 -28.00 -24.42
CA GLY A 447 13.03 -28.77 -23.96
C GLY A 447 14.05 -27.97 -23.17
N ASN A 448 13.70 -26.77 -22.68
CA ASN A 448 14.58 -25.92 -21.89
C ASN A 448 14.49 -26.25 -20.38
N GLU A 449 15.64 -26.31 -19.71
CA GLU A 449 15.73 -26.62 -18.27
C GLU A 449 15.77 -25.39 -17.36
N GLU A 450 16.09 -24.20 -17.89
CA GLU A 450 16.14 -22.96 -17.13
C GLU A 450 14.72 -22.39 -16.92
N LEU A 451 14.25 -22.38 -15.67
CA LEU A 451 12.90 -21.96 -15.32
C LEU A 451 12.91 -20.59 -14.63
N ARG A 452 11.94 -19.74 -14.97
CA ARG A 452 11.70 -18.47 -14.29
C ARG A 452 11.26 -18.75 -12.86
N VAL A 453 11.87 -18.06 -11.89
CA VAL A 453 11.43 -18.09 -10.49
C VAL A 453 10.52 -16.88 -10.27
N SER A 454 9.27 -17.11 -9.85
CA SER A 454 8.40 -16.00 -9.43
C SER A 454 8.88 -15.48 -8.07
N ALA A 455 9.40 -14.24 -8.09
CA ALA A 455 9.80 -13.54 -6.88
C ALA A 455 8.61 -13.29 -5.94
N GLU A 456 7.40 -13.08 -6.49
CA GLU A 456 6.18 -12.96 -5.70
C GLU A 456 5.84 -14.27 -5.01
N LYS A 457 5.93 -15.41 -5.70
CA LYS A 457 5.69 -16.75 -5.12
C LYS A 457 6.68 -17.07 -4.01
N GLU A 458 7.95 -16.70 -4.15
CA GLU A 458 8.94 -16.80 -3.07
C GLU A 458 8.66 -15.85 -1.90
N ALA A 459 8.17 -14.64 -2.17
CA ALA A 459 7.76 -13.68 -1.14
C ALA A 459 6.48 -14.12 -0.41
N LEU A 460 5.57 -14.81 -1.10
CA LEU A 460 4.37 -15.43 -0.53
C LEU A 460 4.72 -16.66 0.32
N LYS A 461 5.62 -17.53 -0.17
CA LYS A 461 6.13 -18.73 0.55
C LYS A 461 7.04 -18.41 1.72
N LYS A 462 7.70 -17.24 1.74
CA LYS A 462 8.35 -16.73 2.95
C LYS A 462 7.27 -16.38 3.95
N GLU A 463 6.90 -17.40 4.72
CA GLU A 463 6.17 -17.27 5.97
C GLU A 463 6.69 -16.04 6.71
N SER A 464 5.77 -15.13 7.04
CA SER A 464 6.11 -13.80 7.53
C SER A 464 7.13 -13.95 8.65
N ASN A 465 8.36 -13.52 8.40
CA ASN A 465 9.20 -13.06 9.49
C ASN A 465 8.42 -11.89 10.06
N LYS A 466 7.64 -12.14 11.13
CA LYS A 466 6.89 -11.10 11.80
C LYS A 466 7.93 -10.19 12.44
N ALA A 467 8.37 -9.20 11.67
CA ALA A 467 9.14 -8.10 12.18
C ALA A 467 8.35 -7.51 13.36
N VAL A 468 9.03 -7.25 14.47
CA VAL A 468 8.37 -6.72 15.65
C VAL A 468 8.01 -5.26 15.38
N ASN A 469 6.77 -5.03 14.96
CA ASN A 469 6.20 -3.71 14.71
C ASN A 469 5.72 -3.11 16.05
N PHE A 470 5.88 -1.81 16.27
CA PHE A 470 5.49 -1.09 17.51
C PHE A 470 4.02 -1.27 17.90
N THR A 471 3.16 -1.58 16.93
CA THR A 471 1.73 -1.83 17.11
C THR A 471 1.39 -3.31 17.30
N SER A 472 2.37 -4.20 17.30
CA SER A 472 2.15 -5.63 17.45
C SER A 472 2.12 -6.06 18.92
N ARG A 473 1.37 -7.12 19.22
CA ARG A 473 1.40 -7.77 20.55
C ARG A 473 2.80 -8.22 20.96
N ALA A 474 3.62 -8.60 19.97
CA ALA A 474 5.02 -8.96 20.18
C ALA A 474 5.86 -7.78 20.70
N TYR A 475 5.59 -6.55 20.24
CA TYR A 475 6.29 -5.37 20.73
C TYR A 475 5.98 -5.06 22.19
N PHE A 476 4.72 -5.17 22.61
CA PHE A 476 4.36 -4.96 24.03
C PHE A 476 4.99 -6.00 24.94
N SER A 477 5.02 -7.26 24.49
CA SER A 477 5.71 -8.34 25.21
C SER A 477 7.21 -8.06 25.28
N PHE A 478 7.82 -7.63 24.18
CA PHE A 478 9.22 -7.23 24.11
C PHE A 478 9.52 -6.06 25.06
N LEU A 479 8.73 -4.97 25.02
CA LEU A 479 8.90 -3.80 25.87
C LEU A 479 8.74 -4.14 27.35
N PHE A 480 7.77 -4.98 27.71
CA PHE A 480 7.57 -5.46 29.07
C PHE A 480 8.79 -6.22 29.58
N LEU A 481 9.34 -7.15 28.78
CA LEU A 481 10.55 -7.89 29.12
C LEU A 481 11.77 -6.98 29.25
N VAL A 482 11.90 -5.97 28.37
CA VAL A 482 12.95 -4.96 28.46
C VAL A 482 12.84 -4.16 29.76
N PHE A 483 11.64 -3.71 30.10
CA PHE A 483 11.39 -2.97 31.33
C PHE A 483 11.68 -3.81 32.57
N LEU A 484 11.14 -5.03 32.64
CA LEU A 484 11.32 -5.92 33.79
C LEU A 484 12.81 -6.25 34.01
N THR A 485 13.51 -6.67 32.96
CA THR A 485 14.93 -7.03 33.07
C THR A 485 15.78 -5.79 33.37
N GLY A 486 15.51 -4.66 32.73
CA GLY A 486 16.20 -3.40 33.00
C GLY A 486 15.97 -2.88 34.43
N PHE A 487 14.78 -3.08 34.99
CA PHE A 487 14.46 -2.79 36.39
C PHE A 487 15.25 -3.69 37.35
N LEU A 488 15.38 -4.98 37.07
CA LEU A 488 16.18 -5.90 37.87
C LEU A 488 17.68 -5.57 37.79
N LEU A 489 18.14 -5.05 36.65
CA LEU A 489 19.50 -4.58 36.42
C LEU A 489 19.73 -3.11 36.85
N LYS A 490 18.77 -2.44 37.50
CA LYS A 490 18.85 -1.00 37.79
C LYS A 490 20.12 -0.60 38.56
N ASN A 491 20.58 -1.46 39.47
CA ASN A 491 21.76 -1.27 40.32
C ASN A 491 23.09 -1.66 39.65
N PHE A 492 23.06 -2.15 38.40
CA PHE A 492 24.25 -2.61 37.66
C PHE A 492 24.41 -1.84 36.34
N PRO A 493 24.97 -0.60 36.36
CA PRO A 493 25.00 0.29 35.19
C PRO A 493 25.63 -0.32 33.93
N SER A 494 26.74 -1.06 34.07
CA SER A 494 27.43 -1.67 32.93
C SER A 494 26.62 -2.80 32.29
N LEU A 495 26.02 -3.68 33.11
CA LEU A 495 25.14 -4.76 32.63
C LEU A 495 23.89 -4.18 31.97
N LYS A 496 23.30 -3.14 32.57
CA LYS A 496 22.15 -2.41 32.02
C LYS A 496 22.45 -1.78 30.66
N LEU A 497 23.62 -1.14 30.49
CA LEU A 497 24.06 -0.60 29.20
C LEU A 497 24.20 -1.69 28.14
N PHE A 498 24.89 -2.78 28.47
CA PHE A 498 25.08 -3.91 27.55
C PHE A 498 23.74 -4.58 27.20
N PHE A 499 22.86 -4.74 28.17
CA PHE A 499 21.51 -5.27 28.01
C PHE A 499 20.68 -4.43 27.02
N LEU A 500 20.58 -3.12 27.26
CA LEU A 500 19.85 -2.20 26.39
C LEU A 500 20.40 -2.19 24.95
N LEU A 501 21.72 -2.20 24.81
CA LEU A 501 22.38 -2.26 23.51
C LEU A 501 22.03 -3.56 22.77
N SER A 502 22.17 -4.70 23.46
CA SER A 502 21.93 -6.02 22.86
C SER A 502 20.47 -6.19 22.44
N TYR A 503 19.52 -5.78 23.28
CA TYR A 503 18.10 -5.80 22.94
C TYR A 503 17.75 -4.84 21.81
N SER A 504 18.46 -3.72 21.69
CA SER A 504 18.25 -2.79 20.59
C SER A 504 18.68 -3.37 19.24
N TYR A 505 19.83 -4.05 19.19
CA TYR A 505 20.24 -4.80 18.01
C TYR A 505 19.31 -5.97 17.70
N TYR A 506 18.86 -6.72 18.72
CA TYR A 506 17.89 -7.80 18.54
C TYR A 506 16.61 -7.31 17.88
N PHE A 507 16.06 -6.20 18.38
CA PHE A 507 14.85 -5.59 17.83
C PHE A 507 15.01 -5.32 16.33
N TYR A 508 16.14 -4.76 15.91
CA TYR A 508 16.43 -4.50 14.50
C TYR A 508 16.63 -5.78 13.68
N MET A 509 17.30 -6.78 14.22
CA MET A 509 17.50 -8.10 13.59
C MET A 509 16.18 -8.85 13.33
N THR A 510 15.09 -8.51 14.03
CA THR A 510 13.76 -9.11 13.77
C THR A 510 13.23 -8.78 12.36
N TRP A 511 13.66 -7.65 11.77
CA TRP A 511 13.30 -7.26 10.41
C TRP A 511 14.18 -7.98 9.39
N SER A 512 15.50 -7.78 9.50
CA SER A 512 16.49 -8.48 8.68
C SER A 512 17.86 -8.39 9.34
N VAL A 513 18.65 -9.46 9.25
CA VAL A 513 19.96 -9.53 9.90
C VAL A 513 21.04 -8.85 9.05
N LEU A 514 20.97 -8.97 7.72
CA LEU A 514 22.01 -8.44 6.85
C LEU A 514 22.16 -6.91 6.92
N PRO A 515 21.07 -6.11 6.93
CA PRO A 515 21.19 -4.65 7.03
C PRO A 515 21.72 -4.15 8.38
N VAL A 516 21.72 -4.98 9.43
CA VAL A 516 22.36 -4.64 10.72
C VAL A 516 23.86 -4.37 10.54
N LEU A 517 24.51 -5.04 9.58
CA LEU A 517 25.92 -4.81 9.28
C LEU A 517 26.18 -3.38 8.81
N LEU A 518 25.23 -2.75 8.11
CA LEU A 518 25.33 -1.36 7.67
C LEU A 518 25.21 -0.38 8.85
N LEU A 519 24.31 -0.69 9.78
CA LEU A 519 24.14 0.06 11.03
C LEU A 519 25.41 -0.02 11.88
N VAL A 520 25.99 -1.22 12.04
CA VAL A 520 27.26 -1.44 12.74
C VAL A 520 28.38 -0.69 12.05
N PHE A 521 28.47 -0.75 10.72
CA PHE A 521 29.48 -0.03 9.96
C PHE A 521 29.40 1.48 10.20
N SER A 522 28.22 2.09 10.04
CA SER A 522 28.00 3.52 10.30
C SER A 522 28.33 3.91 11.75
N THR A 523 27.94 3.06 12.72
CA THR A 523 28.27 3.24 14.14
C THR A 523 29.79 3.21 14.39
N VAL A 524 30.49 2.23 13.83
CA VAL A 524 31.94 2.08 14.02
C VAL A 524 32.68 3.23 13.32
N SER A 525 32.31 3.55 12.09
CA SER A 525 32.98 4.61 11.32
C SER A 525 32.84 5.97 12.01
N ASP A 526 31.62 6.37 12.39
CA ASP A 526 31.39 7.70 12.95
C ASP A 526 31.91 7.86 14.38
N TYR A 527 31.98 6.77 15.15
CA TYR A 527 32.67 6.78 16.45
C TYR A 527 34.13 7.19 16.30
N PHE A 528 34.88 6.45 15.47
CA PHE A 528 36.32 6.70 15.28
C PHE A 528 36.58 8.02 14.56
N LEU A 529 35.76 8.38 13.56
CA LEU A 529 35.88 9.66 12.88
C LEU A 529 35.57 10.83 13.82
N GLY A 530 34.57 10.72 14.69
CA GLY A 530 34.25 11.72 15.72
C GLY A 530 35.45 11.99 16.66
N LEU A 531 36.09 10.94 17.17
CA LEU A 531 37.30 11.06 18.00
C LEU A 531 38.45 11.74 17.26
N LYS A 532 38.64 11.42 15.97
CA LYS A 532 39.67 12.06 15.14
C LYS A 532 39.36 13.53 14.85
N ILE A 533 38.09 13.88 14.59
CA ILE A 533 37.66 15.27 14.40
C ILE A 533 37.96 16.09 15.66
N GLU A 534 37.59 15.57 16.83
CA GLU A 534 37.89 16.22 18.11
C GLU A 534 39.39 16.40 18.32
N LYS A 535 40.19 15.35 18.09
CA LYS A 535 41.65 15.42 18.21
C LYS A 535 42.24 16.51 17.32
N GLU A 536 41.83 16.60 16.05
CA GLU A 536 42.30 17.65 15.14
C GLU A 536 41.88 19.05 15.62
N ARG A 537 40.65 19.20 16.11
CA ARG A 537 40.14 20.46 16.68
C ARG A 537 40.99 20.91 17.88
N ILE A 538 41.32 20.00 18.79
CA ILE A 538 42.19 20.27 19.96
C ILE A 538 43.60 20.67 19.50
N LEU A 539 44.10 20.08 18.41
CA LEU A 539 45.39 20.44 17.80
C LEU A 539 45.35 21.74 16.97
N GLY A 540 44.22 22.48 16.95
CA GLY A 540 44.05 23.70 16.17
C GLY A 540 43.91 23.48 14.66
N ARG A 541 43.69 22.23 14.22
CA ARG A 541 43.52 21.84 12.82
C ARG A 541 42.04 21.69 12.48
N SER A 542 41.72 21.75 11.19
CA SER A 542 40.31 21.81 10.75
C SER A 542 39.53 20.51 10.94
N GLY A 543 40.15 19.32 10.92
CA GLY A 543 39.43 18.04 10.95
C GLY A 543 38.55 17.75 9.72
N LYS A 544 38.60 18.61 8.68
CA LYS A 544 37.73 18.54 7.49
C LYS A 544 37.78 17.20 6.75
N PHE A 545 38.96 16.59 6.65
CA PHE A 545 39.12 15.31 5.98
C PHE A 545 38.31 14.19 6.65
N TYR A 546 38.35 14.12 7.99
CA TYR A 546 37.58 13.12 8.74
C TYR A 546 36.08 13.38 8.69
N LEU A 547 35.67 14.65 8.71
CA LEU A 547 34.26 14.99 8.46
C LEU A 547 33.82 14.57 7.05
N PHE A 548 34.65 14.83 6.03
CA PHE A 548 34.37 14.40 4.66
C PHE A 548 34.20 12.89 4.56
N LEU A 549 35.07 12.10 5.19
CA LEU A 549 34.93 10.64 5.23
C LEU A 549 33.60 10.20 5.88
N SER A 550 33.19 10.83 6.97
CA SER A 550 31.90 10.54 7.64
C SER A 550 30.71 10.85 6.71
N LEU A 551 30.74 12.02 6.06
CA LEU A 551 29.72 12.40 5.08
C LEU A 551 29.69 11.44 3.89
N PHE A 552 30.86 11.08 3.36
CA PHE A 552 31.00 10.16 2.23
C PHE A 552 30.45 8.77 2.55
N PHE A 553 30.80 8.18 3.70
CA PHE A 553 30.31 6.86 4.09
C PHE A 553 28.80 6.84 4.33
N ASN A 554 28.27 7.77 5.12
CA ASN A 554 26.84 7.76 5.45
C ASN A 554 25.96 8.13 4.24
N LEU A 555 26.32 9.19 3.51
CA LEU A 555 25.55 9.60 2.32
C LEU A 555 25.76 8.63 1.16
N GLY A 556 26.93 8.00 1.05
CA GLY A 556 27.20 6.95 0.06
C GLY A 556 26.34 5.71 0.29
N LEU A 557 26.24 5.23 1.54
CA LEU A 557 25.32 4.14 1.89
C LEU A 557 23.86 4.53 1.60
N LEU A 558 23.44 5.71 2.04
CA LEU A 558 22.09 6.19 1.76
C LEU A 558 21.83 6.27 0.24
N PHE A 559 22.79 6.76 -0.55
CA PHE A 559 22.69 6.83 -2.00
C PHE A 559 22.54 5.46 -2.66
N ILE A 560 23.42 4.51 -2.34
CA ILE A 560 23.40 3.15 -2.92
C ILE A 560 22.05 2.48 -2.63
N PHE A 561 21.59 2.53 -1.38
CA PHE A 561 20.40 1.77 -0.98
C PHE A 561 19.08 2.46 -1.30
N LYS A 562 19.05 3.80 -1.39
CA LYS A 562 17.80 4.56 -1.59
C LYS A 562 17.69 5.24 -2.95
N TYR A 563 18.79 5.78 -3.50
CA TYR A 563 18.74 6.69 -4.66
C TYR A 563 19.36 6.13 -5.93
N PHE A 564 20.08 5.01 -5.87
CA PHE A 564 20.80 4.46 -7.01
C PHE A 564 19.86 4.10 -8.18
N ASN A 565 18.83 3.29 -7.92
CA ASN A 565 17.85 2.91 -8.94
C ASN A 565 17.05 4.10 -9.49
N PHE A 566 16.74 5.09 -8.65
CA PHE A 566 16.08 6.31 -9.10
C PHE A 566 16.99 7.16 -10.00
N SER A 567 18.28 7.20 -9.71
CA SER A 567 19.27 7.88 -10.56
C SER A 567 19.41 7.19 -11.92
N LEU A 568 19.38 5.86 -11.95
CA LEU A 568 19.34 5.08 -13.21
C LEU A 568 18.06 5.34 -14.00
N GLU A 569 16.92 5.47 -13.33
CA GLU A 569 15.64 5.80 -13.99
C GLU A 569 15.67 7.18 -14.64
N ILE A 570 16.18 8.19 -13.94
CA ILE A 570 16.38 9.53 -14.50
C ILE A 570 17.35 9.47 -15.70
N LEU A 571 18.47 8.76 -15.56
CA LEU A 571 19.46 8.63 -16.62
C LEU A 571 18.89 7.93 -17.85
N ASN A 572 18.16 6.83 -17.67
CA ASN A 572 17.50 6.12 -18.77
C ASN A 572 16.44 6.99 -19.45
N SER A 573 15.67 7.75 -18.68
CA SER A 573 14.68 8.70 -19.22
C SER A 573 15.36 9.79 -20.05
N PHE A 574 16.49 10.31 -19.57
CA PHE A 574 17.31 11.29 -20.30
C PHE A 574 17.92 10.69 -21.58
N LEU A 575 18.51 9.50 -21.51
CA LEU A 575 19.08 8.79 -22.66
C LEU A 575 18.02 8.51 -23.74
N SER A 576 16.82 8.09 -23.31
CA SER A 576 15.67 7.91 -24.20
C SER A 576 15.25 9.22 -24.86
N SER A 577 15.27 10.35 -24.12
CA SER A 577 14.90 11.66 -24.67
C SER A 577 15.86 12.17 -25.75
N ILE A 578 17.12 11.72 -25.73
CA ILE A 578 18.12 12.01 -26.77
C ILE A 578 18.24 10.88 -27.80
N HIS A 579 17.25 9.98 -27.87
CA HIS A 579 17.19 8.84 -28.80
C HIS A 579 18.37 7.86 -28.71
N SER A 580 19.04 7.78 -27.57
CA SER A 580 20.08 6.77 -27.33
C SER A 580 19.44 5.41 -27.07
N GLN A 581 19.98 4.35 -27.68
CA GLN A 581 19.57 2.96 -27.42
C GLN A 581 20.22 2.36 -26.16
N THR A 582 21.07 3.13 -25.47
CA THR A 582 21.71 2.67 -24.24
C THR A 582 20.71 2.74 -23.08
N SER A 583 20.51 1.63 -22.38
CA SER A 583 19.72 1.57 -21.15
C SER A 583 20.46 0.78 -20.07
N PHE A 584 20.30 1.19 -18.81
CA PHE A 584 20.90 0.53 -17.66
C PHE A 584 19.82 -0.20 -16.86
N ASP A 585 20.05 -1.46 -16.53
CA ASP A 585 19.12 -2.26 -15.74
C ASP A 585 19.07 -1.80 -14.26
N LYS A 586 17.88 -1.88 -13.66
CA LYS A 586 17.69 -1.66 -12.23
C LYS A 586 18.22 -2.86 -11.44
N TYR A 587 18.77 -2.60 -10.26
CA TYR A 587 19.27 -3.66 -9.36
C TYR A 587 18.23 -3.98 -8.28
N ASN A 588 18.13 -5.26 -7.87
CA ASN A 588 17.27 -5.67 -6.77
C ASN A 588 17.91 -5.35 -5.41
N ILE A 589 17.84 -4.08 -5.02
CA ILE A 589 18.44 -3.56 -3.79
C ILE A 589 17.39 -3.59 -2.67
N ILE A 590 17.67 -4.33 -1.59
CA ILE A 590 16.82 -4.38 -0.40
C ILE A 590 17.10 -3.13 0.45
N LEU A 591 16.10 -2.26 0.60
CA LEU A 591 16.22 -1.05 1.42
C LEU A 591 16.30 -1.41 2.92
N PRO A 592 17.38 -1.03 3.63
CA PRO A 592 17.49 -1.22 5.07
C PRO A 592 16.47 -0.34 5.82
N VAL A 593 15.74 -0.95 6.75
CA VAL A 593 14.80 -0.23 7.62
C VAL A 593 15.56 0.85 8.41
N GLY A 594 15.03 2.08 8.48
CA GLY A 594 15.63 3.14 9.29
C GLY A 594 16.93 3.76 8.74
N ILE A 595 17.43 3.38 7.56
CA ILE A 595 18.69 3.95 7.00
C ILE A 595 18.69 5.46 6.92
N SER A 596 17.58 6.06 6.52
CA SER A 596 17.45 7.52 6.46
C SER A 596 17.51 8.17 7.86
N PHE A 597 17.02 7.49 8.90
CA PHE A 597 16.99 8.01 10.27
C PHE A 597 18.37 7.91 10.93
N TYR A 598 18.97 6.72 10.96
CA TYR A 598 20.27 6.56 11.61
C TYR A 598 21.38 7.32 10.88
N THR A 599 21.29 7.49 9.55
CA THR A 599 22.22 8.35 8.79
C THR A 599 22.18 9.79 9.30
N PHE A 600 20.99 10.38 9.48
CA PHE A 600 20.89 11.75 9.98
C PHE A 600 21.33 11.86 11.44
N GLN A 601 21.05 10.83 12.22
CA GLN A 601 21.46 10.74 13.61
C GLN A 601 22.99 10.71 13.76
N THR A 602 23.70 9.84 13.03
CA THR A 602 25.16 9.75 13.13
C THR A 602 25.85 10.97 12.51
N LEU A 603 25.32 11.54 11.42
CA LEU A 603 25.82 12.79 10.86
C LEU A 603 25.70 13.97 11.82
N SER A 604 24.62 14.03 12.64
CA SER A 604 24.48 15.10 13.63
C SER A 604 25.62 15.11 14.66
N TYR A 605 26.12 13.91 15.02
CA TYR A 605 27.23 13.75 15.96
C TYR A 605 28.55 14.30 15.39
N THR A 606 28.95 13.87 14.20
CA THR A 606 30.22 14.32 13.59
C THR A 606 30.20 15.80 13.25
N LEU A 607 29.05 16.33 12.80
CA LEU A 607 28.87 17.75 12.51
C LEU A 607 28.93 18.61 13.76
N ASP A 608 28.32 18.20 14.88
CA ASP A 608 28.36 18.99 16.11
C ASP A 608 29.75 18.98 16.77
N ILE A 609 30.49 17.86 16.70
CA ILE A 609 31.90 17.81 17.14
C ILE A 609 32.76 18.74 16.28
N TYR A 610 32.63 18.66 14.95
CA TYR A 610 33.37 19.52 14.03
C TYR A 610 33.09 21.01 14.28
N ARG A 611 31.84 21.36 14.61
CA ARG A 611 31.43 22.73 14.95
C ARG A 611 31.81 23.16 16.37
N GLY A 612 32.42 22.27 17.17
CA GLY A 612 32.74 22.53 18.58
C GLY A 612 31.52 22.73 19.47
N LYS A 613 30.35 22.18 19.08
CA LYS A 613 29.11 22.25 19.87
C LYS A 613 28.99 21.12 20.89
N MET A 614 29.78 20.06 20.73
CA MET A 614 29.91 18.98 21.69
C MET A 614 31.30 18.33 21.57
N ASP A 615 31.70 17.62 22.60
CA ASP A 615 32.89 16.76 22.61
C ASP A 615 32.53 15.34 22.14
N ALA A 616 33.51 14.58 21.67
CA ALA A 616 33.30 13.21 21.22
C ALA A 616 33.04 12.28 22.43
N GLU A 617 32.12 11.32 22.30
CA GLU A 617 31.85 10.33 23.34
C GLU A 617 33.01 9.34 23.41
N PRO A 618 33.73 9.23 24.55
CA PRO A 618 34.92 8.39 24.66
C PRO A 618 34.61 6.90 24.82
N ARG A 619 33.34 6.51 25.06
CA ARG A 619 32.95 5.10 25.27
C ARG A 619 32.11 4.58 24.12
N PHE A 620 32.69 3.67 23.33
CA PHE A 620 32.03 3.04 22.18
C PHE A 620 30.64 2.49 22.47
N LEU A 621 30.44 1.74 23.57
CA LEU A 621 29.13 1.14 23.87
C LEU A 621 28.02 2.17 24.10
N ARG A 622 28.35 3.35 24.64
CA ARG A 622 27.39 4.44 24.85
C ARG A 622 27.01 5.10 23.53
N PHE A 623 28.01 5.35 22.69
CA PHE A 623 27.77 5.82 21.33
C PHE A 623 26.93 4.83 20.52
N ALA A 624 27.26 3.54 20.60
CA ALA A 624 26.51 2.48 19.93
C ALA A 624 25.06 2.40 20.43
N LEU A 625 24.81 2.56 21.74
CA LEU A 625 23.44 2.62 22.26
C LEU A 625 22.70 3.86 21.74
N TYR A 626 23.35 5.03 21.69
CA TYR A 626 22.76 6.22 21.07
C TYR A 626 22.27 5.89 19.65
N VAL A 627 23.13 5.36 18.79
CA VAL A 627 22.78 5.05 17.40
C VAL A 627 21.68 3.99 17.32
N THR A 628 21.73 2.95 18.15
CA THR A 628 20.87 1.77 17.99
C THR A 628 19.57 1.78 18.79
N PHE A 629 19.38 2.73 19.72
CA PHE A 629 18.28 2.73 20.69
C PHE A 629 16.92 2.42 20.05
N PHE A 630 16.36 1.25 20.37
CA PHE A 630 15.21 0.71 19.63
C PHE A 630 13.97 1.59 19.58
N PRO A 631 13.60 2.38 20.63
CA PRO A 631 12.40 3.20 20.58
C PRO A 631 12.45 4.26 19.48
N GLN A 632 13.65 4.74 19.11
CA GLN A 632 13.79 5.81 18.11
C GLN A 632 14.18 5.33 16.71
N LEU A 633 14.96 4.24 16.59
CA LEU A 633 15.69 3.89 15.36
C LEU A 633 14.80 3.69 14.12
N VAL A 634 13.63 3.06 14.27
CA VAL A 634 12.82 2.64 13.11
C VAL A 634 12.03 3.81 12.50
N ALA A 635 11.41 4.63 13.36
CA ALA A 635 10.52 5.71 12.95
C ALA A 635 10.24 6.73 14.08
N GLY A 636 11.05 6.73 15.15
CA GLY A 636 10.90 7.70 16.22
C GLY A 636 11.51 9.05 15.85
N PRO A 637 11.50 10.01 16.78
CA PRO A 637 12.14 11.31 16.60
C PRO A 637 13.61 11.16 16.19
N ILE A 638 14.07 11.99 15.25
CA ILE A 638 15.51 12.07 14.91
C ILE A 638 16.21 12.78 16.07
N VAL A 639 16.84 11.98 16.93
CA VAL A 639 17.46 12.47 18.15
C VAL A 639 18.90 12.90 17.90
N ARG A 640 19.31 14.00 18.53
CA ARG A 640 20.66 14.57 18.40
C ARG A 640 21.57 14.03 19.49
N ALA A 641 22.82 13.76 19.12
CA ALA A 641 23.83 13.24 20.04
C ALA A 641 24.03 14.15 21.26
N LYS A 642 24.14 15.47 21.04
CA LYS A 642 24.31 16.47 22.09
C LYS A 642 23.20 16.48 23.15
N GLU A 643 22.01 16.01 22.79
CA GLU A 643 20.84 15.97 23.68
C GLU A 643 20.73 14.61 24.38
N PHE A 644 21.00 13.51 23.66
CA PHE A 644 20.71 12.15 24.15
C PHE A 644 21.88 11.43 24.81
N ILE A 645 23.11 11.68 24.37
CA ILE A 645 24.30 11.08 25.01
C ILE A 645 24.39 11.49 26.49
N PRO A 646 24.12 12.75 26.89
CA PRO A 646 24.02 13.12 28.30
C PRO A 646 22.97 12.31 29.08
N TRP A 647 21.83 11.98 28.46
CA TRP A 647 20.81 11.11 29.07
C TRP A 647 21.34 9.69 29.28
N ILE A 648 22.02 9.10 28.30
CA ILE A 648 22.66 7.78 28.45
C ILE A 648 23.69 7.80 29.60
N ASN A 649 24.37 8.92 29.82
CA ASN A 649 25.38 9.03 30.86
C ASN A 649 24.78 9.04 32.29
N ASP A 650 23.50 9.35 32.44
CA ASP A 650 22.77 9.44 33.71
C ASP A 650 22.05 8.13 34.09
N PHE A 651 22.81 7.03 34.12
CA PHE A 651 22.26 5.68 34.37
C PHE A 651 21.56 5.53 35.74
N GLY A 652 21.77 6.42 36.70
CA GLY A 652 21.08 6.39 38.00
C GLY A 652 19.56 6.62 37.90
N ARG A 653 19.10 7.28 36.82
CA ARG A 653 17.68 7.62 36.59
C ARG A 653 16.92 6.62 35.72
N HIS A 654 17.61 5.72 35.04
CA HIS A 654 16.95 4.74 34.15
C HIS A 654 16.34 3.60 34.95
N PHE A 655 15.10 3.24 34.62
CA PHE A 655 14.27 2.25 35.32
C PHE A 655 13.93 2.58 36.80
N THR A 656 14.21 3.81 37.25
CA THR A 656 13.88 4.31 38.60
C THR A 656 12.89 5.48 38.53
N ILE A 657 11.95 5.41 37.58
CA ILE A 657 11.00 6.47 37.31
C ILE A 657 9.84 6.52 38.32
N SER A 658 9.31 7.72 38.57
CA SER A 658 8.10 7.88 39.37
C SER A 658 6.90 7.22 38.68
N PHE A 659 5.91 6.80 39.48
CA PHE A 659 4.65 6.27 38.95
C PHE A 659 3.98 7.25 37.98
N GLU A 660 4.07 8.56 38.26
CA GLU A 660 3.55 9.60 37.37
C GLU A 660 4.18 9.54 35.96
N LYS A 661 5.52 9.44 35.87
CA LYS A 661 6.22 9.33 34.58
C LYS A 661 5.94 8.01 33.87
N PHE A 662 5.83 6.92 34.62
CA PHE A 662 5.44 5.61 34.07
C PHE A 662 4.03 5.69 33.46
N SER A 663 3.07 6.23 34.20
CA SER A 663 1.69 6.43 33.75
C SER A 663 1.59 7.36 32.54
N TYR A 664 2.43 8.40 32.48
CA TYR A 664 2.54 9.25 31.28
C TYR A 664 3.01 8.47 30.05
N GLY A 665 4.03 7.61 30.20
CA GLY A 665 4.51 6.76 29.11
C GLY A 665 3.44 5.78 28.60
N ILE A 666 2.67 5.15 29.51
CA ILE A 666 1.54 4.29 29.15
C ILE A 666 0.44 5.07 28.43
N PHE A 667 0.10 6.26 28.91
CA PHE A 667 -0.90 7.13 28.27
C PHE A 667 -0.49 7.49 26.83
N LEU A 668 0.79 7.80 26.59
CA LEU A 668 1.30 8.05 25.25
C LEU A 668 1.24 6.81 24.36
N ILE A 669 1.61 5.64 24.87
CA ILE A 669 1.53 4.38 24.13
C ILE A 669 0.09 4.07 23.70
N LEU A 670 -0.88 4.18 24.60
CA LEU A 670 -2.29 3.93 24.30
C LEU A 670 -2.85 4.97 23.31
N SER A 671 -2.52 6.25 23.50
CA SER A 671 -2.89 7.32 22.56
C SER A 671 -2.28 7.07 21.18
N GLY A 672 -1.04 6.60 21.14
CA GLY A 672 -0.32 6.28 19.91
C GLY A 672 -0.92 5.08 19.17
N LEU A 673 -1.26 4.02 19.91
CA LEU A 673 -1.97 2.85 19.38
C LEU A 673 -3.31 3.22 18.75
N PHE A 674 -4.12 4.00 19.46
CA PHE A 674 -5.43 4.46 18.96
C PHE A 674 -5.28 5.23 17.64
N LYS A 675 -4.35 6.19 17.57
CA LYS A 675 -4.10 6.97 16.36
C LYS A 675 -3.58 6.12 15.20
N LYS A 676 -2.60 5.24 15.44
CA LYS A 676 -1.97 4.44 14.39
C LYS A 676 -2.94 3.39 13.83
N LEU A 677 -3.65 2.67 14.69
CA LEU A 677 -4.59 1.65 14.25
C LEU A 677 -5.84 2.25 13.60
N GLY A 678 -6.31 3.40 14.08
CA GLY A 678 -7.37 4.14 13.40
C GLY A 678 -6.94 4.68 12.03
N ALA A 679 -5.68 5.10 11.89
CA ALA A 679 -5.11 5.50 10.60
C ALA A 679 -4.99 4.31 9.65
N ASP A 680 -4.56 3.14 10.12
CA ASP A 680 -4.51 1.91 9.33
C ASP A 680 -5.89 1.49 8.81
N TRP A 681 -6.89 1.57 9.69
CA TRP A 681 -8.28 1.31 9.33
C TRP A 681 -8.77 2.29 8.25
N LEU A 682 -8.55 3.60 8.45
CA LEU A 682 -8.94 4.65 7.49
C LEU A 682 -8.21 4.49 6.14
N GLY A 683 -6.95 4.10 6.18
CA GLY A 683 -6.15 3.78 5.00
C GLY A 683 -6.77 2.66 4.17
N THR A 684 -7.07 1.53 4.82
CA THR A 684 -7.60 0.32 4.15
C THR A 684 -9.02 0.51 3.62
N ASN A 685 -9.87 1.19 4.40
CA ASN A 685 -11.30 1.27 4.12
C ASN A 685 -11.66 2.39 3.14
N LEU A 686 -10.78 3.37 2.94
CA LEU A 686 -11.05 4.52 2.09
C LEU A 686 -9.84 4.93 1.26
N VAL A 687 -8.77 5.37 1.93
CA VAL A 687 -7.74 6.20 1.29
C VAL A 687 -7.00 5.42 0.21
N ASP A 688 -6.57 4.19 0.48
CA ASP A 688 -5.84 3.38 -0.49
C ASP A 688 -6.67 3.14 -1.74
N ARG A 689 -7.98 2.90 -1.56
CA ARG A 689 -8.87 2.59 -2.67
C ARG A 689 -9.06 3.83 -3.57
N VAL A 690 -9.25 5.00 -2.96
CA VAL A 690 -9.36 6.28 -3.67
C VAL A 690 -8.05 6.62 -4.39
N TYR A 691 -6.89 6.44 -3.77
CA TYR A 691 -5.62 6.83 -4.40
C TYR A 691 -5.08 5.78 -5.39
N THR A 692 -5.40 4.50 -5.25
CA THR A 692 -4.94 3.45 -6.19
C THR A 692 -5.75 3.49 -7.48
N THR A 693 -7.05 3.74 -7.36
CA THR A 693 -7.96 3.89 -8.49
C THR A 693 -8.82 5.10 -8.22
N PRO A 694 -8.33 6.34 -8.44
CA PRO A 694 -9.15 7.56 -8.27
C PRO A 694 -10.33 7.48 -9.20
N GLU A 695 -10.04 7.03 -10.42
CA GLU A 695 -11.00 6.53 -11.36
C GLU A 695 -11.81 5.31 -10.80
N MET A 696 -12.03 5.08 -9.51
CA MET A 696 -13.07 4.27 -8.80
C MET A 696 -14.22 5.11 -8.24
N TYR A 697 -13.93 6.37 -7.97
CA TYR A 697 -14.67 7.17 -7.00
C TYR A 697 -15.25 8.43 -7.62
N SER A 698 -16.28 8.96 -6.98
CA SER A 698 -16.90 10.24 -7.32
C SER A 698 -16.04 11.44 -6.87
N THR A 699 -16.43 12.66 -7.23
CA THR A 699 -15.82 13.90 -6.70
C THR A 699 -15.94 13.97 -5.18
N ALA A 700 -17.13 13.68 -4.63
CA ALA A 700 -17.37 13.70 -3.19
C ALA A 700 -16.49 12.68 -2.44
N GLU A 701 -16.42 11.45 -2.96
CA GLU A 701 -15.59 10.37 -2.41
C GLU A 701 -14.10 10.69 -2.50
N THR A 702 -13.67 11.29 -3.61
CA THR A 702 -12.28 11.71 -3.81
C THR A 702 -11.89 12.79 -2.79
N ILE A 703 -12.76 13.78 -2.56
CA ILE A 703 -12.54 14.80 -1.51
C ILE A 703 -12.42 14.14 -0.14
N VAL A 704 -13.35 13.25 0.21
CA VAL A 704 -13.31 12.54 1.51
C VAL A 704 -12.05 11.68 1.62
N GLY A 705 -11.59 11.05 0.54
CA GLY A 705 -10.33 10.33 0.47
C GLY A 705 -9.10 11.20 0.71
N ILE A 706 -9.07 12.42 0.16
CA ILE A 706 -7.98 13.39 0.37
C ILE A 706 -7.91 13.84 1.83
N TYR A 707 -9.06 14.19 2.43
CA TYR A 707 -9.13 14.51 3.85
C TYR A 707 -8.78 13.31 4.74
N GLY A 708 -9.26 12.13 4.35
CA GLY A 708 -8.93 10.87 4.98
C GLY A 708 -7.43 10.62 5.00
N TYR A 709 -6.73 10.92 3.90
CA TYR A 709 -5.28 10.78 3.81
C TYR A 709 -4.55 11.71 4.79
N ALA A 710 -4.98 12.96 4.95
CA ALA A 710 -4.37 13.86 5.93
C ALA A 710 -4.44 13.30 7.36
N PHE A 711 -5.59 12.73 7.75
CA PHE A 711 -5.72 12.09 9.05
C PHE A 711 -5.00 10.75 9.14
N GLN A 712 -4.93 9.98 8.06
CA GLN A 712 -4.14 8.76 7.97
C GLN A 712 -2.66 9.06 8.20
N ILE A 713 -2.03 9.93 7.40
CA ILE A 713 -0.60 10.22 7.51
C ILE A 713 -0.25 10.81 8.88
N TYR A 714 -1.10 11.71 9.41
CA TYR A 714 -0.92 12.26 10.76
C TYR A 714 -1.09 11.20 11.87
N GLY A 715 -2.15 10.40 11.80
CA GLY A 715 -2.47 9.39 12.80
C GLY A 715 -1.43 8.27 12.82
N ASP A 716 -0.94 7.88 11.65
CA ASP A 716 0.12 6.88 11.49
C ASP A 716 1.42 7.37 12.14
N PHE A 717 1.90 8.54 11.72
CA PHE A 717 3.21 9.01 12.14
C PHE A 717 3.23 9.57 13.56
N SER A 718 2.23 10.37 13.93
CA SER A 718 2.13 10.82 15.31
C SER A 718 1.79 9.66 16.25
N GLY A 719 1.07 8.63 15.79
CA GLY A 719 0.81 7.41 16.54
C GLY A 719 2.11 6.69 16.88
N TYR A 720 2.92 6.43 15.86
CA TYR A 720 4.25 5.82 16.02
C TYR A 720 5.17 6.64 16.94
N SER A 721 5.22 7.96 16.74
CA SER A 721 6.05 8.85 17.57
C SER A 721 5.61 8.84 19.04
N ASP A 722 4.31 8.81 19.34
CA ASP A 722 3.82 8.73 20.71
C ASP A 722 4.17 7.39 21.37
N ILE A 723 4.08 6.26 20.63
CA ILE A 723 4.51 4.95 21.15
C ILE A 723 6.02 4.96 21.42
N ALA A 724 6.83 5.52 20.52
CA ALA A 724 8.28 5.66 20.69
C ALA A 724 8.64 6.50 21.93
N ILE A 725 8.06 7.70 22.06
CA ILE A 725 8.29 8.61 23.19
C ILE A 725 7.81 7.96 24.51
N GLY A 726 6.64 7.33 24.51
CA GLY A 726 6.10 6.64 25.69
C GLY A 726 6.95 5.44 26.12
N SER A 727 7.44 4.66 25.14
CA SER A 727 8.34 3.53 25.40
C SER A 727 9.67 4.01 26.00
N ALA A 728 10.27 5.07 25.45
CA ALA A 728 11.47 5.67 26.02
C ALA A 728 11.24 6.24 27.43
N ALA A 729 10.09 6.89 27.65
CA ALA A 729 9.73 7.45 28.95
C ALA A 729 9.63 6.39 30.05
N ILE A 730 9.03 5.22 29.74
CA ILE A 730 8.94 4.08 30.68
C ILE A 730 10.32 3.52 31.03
N LEU A 731 11.28 3.58 30.10
CA LEU A 731 12.66 3.17 30.32
C LEU A 731 13.50 4.25 31.06
N GLY A 732 12.92 5.44 31.29
CA GLY A 732 13.60 6.58 31.93
C GLY A 732 14.46 7.41 30.98
N PHE A 733 14.17 7.39 29.68
CA PHE A 733 14.77 8.25 28.66
C PHE A 733 13.79 9.35 28.23
N HIS A 734 14.32 10.46 27.74
CA HIS A 734 13.52 11.55 27.18
C HIS A 734 13.83 11.68 25.68
N LEU A 735 12.79 11.57 24.84
CA LEU A 735 12.85 11.82 23.40
C LEU A 735 12.11 13.11 23.07
N THR A 736 12.53 13.77 21.99
CA THR A 736 11.91 15.02 21.52
C THR A 736 10.53 14.76 20.91
N GLU A 737 9.60 15.72 21.05
CA GLU A 737 8.29 15.62 20.41
C GLU A 737 8.40 15.83 18.89
N ASN A 738 7.69 15.02 18.11
CA ASN A 738 7.67 15.15 16.64
C ASN A 738 6.47 15.94 16.11
N PHE A 739 5.36 15.99 16.84
CA PHE A 739 4.11 16.58 16.36
C PHE A 739 3.42 17.43 17.42
N ASN A 740 2.99 18.63 17.03
CA ASN A 740 2.22 19.53 17.89
C ASN A 740 1.04 20.17 17.13
N ARG A 741 -0.02 19.38 16.93
CA ARG A 741 -1.27 19.79 16.24
C ARG A 741 -1.02 20.60 14.95
N PRO A 742 -0.29 20.02 13.99
CA PRO A 742 0.14 20.73 12.79
C PRO A 742 -0.98 21.29 11.93
N TYR A 743 -2.18 20.69 11.87
CA TYR A 743 -3.30 21.20 11.09
C TYR A 743 -4.04 22.37 11.75
N GLN A 744 -3.63 22.79 12.94
CA GLN A 744 -4.06 24.04 13.57
C GLN A 744 -3.14 25.22 13.27
N SER A 745 -2.15 25.05 12.39
CA SER A 745 -1.20 26.10 12.03
C SER A 745 -1.89 27.20 11.23
N GLN A 746 -1.60 28.45 11.55
CA GLN A 746 -2.09 29.62 10.82
C GLN A 746 -1.26 29.94 9.58
N SER A 747 -0.13 29.25 9.37
CA SER A 747 0.76 29.44 8.23
C SER A 747 1.57 28.18 7.92
N ILE A 748 2.25 28.14 6.78
CA ILE A 748 3.10 27.02 6.35
C ILE A 748 4.39 26.98 7.18
N THR A 749 4.94 28.15 7.55
CA THR A 749 6.06 28.22 8.49
C THR A 749 5.70 27.63 9.85
N GLU A 750 4.52 27.96 10.38
CA GLU A 750 4.03 27.39 11.64
C GLU A 750 3.78 25.88 11.52
N PHE A 751 3.25 25.42 10.39
CA PHE A 751 3.08 24.00 10.09
C PHE A 751 4.39 23.21 10.21
N TRP A 752 5.47 23.67 9.58
CA TRP A 752 6.78 23.00 9.66
C TRP A 752 7.46 23.08 11.04
N ARG A 753 7.02 23.99 11.91
CA ARG A 753 7.44 24.01 13.32
C ARG A 753 6.65 23.05 14.21
N ARG A 754 5.58 22.46 13.68
CA ARG A 754 4.64 21.58 14.40
C ARG A 754 4.53 20.18 13.77
N TRP A 755 4.98 20.01 12.52
CA TRP A 755 5.02 18.76 11.78
C TRP A 755 6.45 18.25 11.71
N HIS A 756 6.66 16.99 12.09
CA HIS A 756 7.95 16.30 12.05
C HIS A 756 9.12 17.17 12.57
N ILE A 757 8.93 17.69 13.79
CA ILE A 757 9.77 18.75 14.39
C ILE A 757 11.25 18.35 14.42
N SER A 758 11.57 17.08 14.69
CA SER A 758 12.96 16.61 14.72
C SER A 758 13.64 16.70 13.35
N LEU A 759 12.98 16.28 12.27
CA LEU A 759 13.48 16.38 10.90
C LEU A 759 13.59 17.84 10.45
N GLY A 760 12.54 18.64 10.66
CA GLY A 760 12.55 20.06 10.33
C GLY A 760 13.66 20.81 11.06
N GLY A 761 13.87 20.50 12.35
CA GLY A 761 14.99 21.01 13.14
C GLY A 761 16.34 20.58 12.59
N TRP A 762 16.49 19.31 12.19
CA TRP A 762 17.73 18.79 11.59
C TRP A 762 18.08 19.53 10.29
N PHE A 763 17.16 19.62 9.34
CA PHE A 763 17.37 20.35 8.09
C PHE A 763 17.68 21.82 8.35
N ARG A 764 16.97 22.47 9.28
CA ARG A 764 17.26 23.85 9.65
C ARG A 764 18.69 24.02 10.16
N ASP A 765 19.11 23.20 11.12
CA ASP A 765 20.35 23.41 11.86
C ASP A 765 21.61 22.90 11.15
N TYR A 766 21.49 21.85 10.33
CA TYR A 766 22.62 21.23 9.65
C TYR A 766 22.69 21.55 8.14
N LEU A 767 21.59 21.93 7.50
CA LEU A 767 21.58 22.30 6.08
C LEU A 767 21.30 23.79 5.87
N TYR A 768 20.12 24.29 6.24
CA TYR A 768 19.68 25.65 5.94
C TYR A 768 20.63 26.72 6.50
N ILE A 769 21.00 26.62 7.79
CA ILE A 769 21.94 27.55 8.43
C ILE A 769 23.33 27.47 7.79
N SER A 770 23.76 26.27 7.36
CA SER A 770 25.05 26.04 6.70
C SER A 770 25.14 26.72 5.33
N LEU A 771 24.02 26.79 4.60
CA LEU A 771 23.92 27.49 3.30
C LEU A 771 23.89 29.03 3.44
N GLY A 772 23.95 29.56 4.67
CA GLY A 772 23.86 31.00 4.97
C GLY A 772 22.57 31.40 5.68
N GLY A 773 21.58 30.51 5.72
CA GLY A 773 20.30 30.73 6.38
C GLY A 773 19.61 32.00 5.88
N ASN A 774 19.18 32.86 6.81
CA ASN A 774 18.56 34.15 6.48
C ASN A 774 19.55 35.23 6.03
N ARG A 775 20.87 34.97 6.08
CA ARG A 775 21.89 36.00 5.80
C ARG A 775 22.10 36.20 4.31
N ASN A 776 22.22 35.10 3.55
CA ASN A 776 22.51 35.11 2.11
C ASN A 776 21.57 34.17 1.37
N HIS A 777 21.14 34.52 0.15
CA HIS A 777 20.36 33.65 -0.76
C HIS A 777 19.17 32.93 -0.12
N VAL A 778 18.40 33.64 0.72
CA VAL A 778 17.34 33.07 1.57
C VAL A 778 16.36 32.17 0.80
N TYR A 779 15.86 32.63 -0.35
CA TYR A 779 14.92 31.87 -1.17
C TYR A 779 15.58 30.59 -1.70
N THR A 780 16.78 30.68 -2.29
CA THR A 780 17.54 29.52 -2.76
C THR A 780 17.79 28.51 -1.63
N ASN A 781 18.12 28.99 -0.44
CA ASN A 781 18.34 28.13 0.73
C ASN A 781 17.06 27.40 1.15
N LEU A 782 15.90 28.09 1.13
CA LEU A 782 14.60 27.46 1.40
C LEU A 782 14.26 26.41 0.34
N PHE A 783 14.47 26.72 -0.95
CA PHE A 783 14.26 25.80 -2.06
C PHE A 783 15.11 24.54 -1.95
N ILE A 784 16.44 24.69 -1.76
CA ILE A 784 17.36 23.55 -1.60
C ILE A 784 16.98 22.71 -0.38
N THR A 785 16.64 23.36 0.75
CA THR A 785 16.26 22.67 1.98
C THR A 785 15.01 21.82 1.77
N MET A 786 13.97 22.39 1.15
CA MET A 786 12.72 21.65 0.93
C MET A 786 12.81 20.62 -0.20
N PHE A 787 13.62 20.87 -1.22
CA PHE A 787 13.94 19.87 -2.26
C PHE A 787 14.62 18.64 -1.66
N LEU A 788 15.66 18.84 -0.85
CA LEU A 788 16.35 17.73 -0.17
C LEU A 788 15.47 17.06 0.90
N CYS A 789 14.57 17.80 1.53
CA CYS A 789 13.53 17.24 2.41
C CYS A 789 12.57 16.32 1.64
N GLY A 790 12.12 16.74 0.45
CA GLY A 790 11.34 15.91 -0.46
C GLY A 790 12.07 14.62 -0.82
N LEU A 791 13.31 14.71 -1.33
CA LEU A 791 14.13 13.54 -1.64
C LEU A 791 14.39 12.63 -0.44
N TRP A 792 14.50 13.20 0.76
CA TRP A 792 14.64 12.40 1.98
C TRP A 792 13.41 11.52 2.23
N HIS A 793 12.21 11.96 1.85
CA HIS A 793 11.01 11.15 2.02
C HIS A 793 10.94 9.96 1.05
N GLY A 794 11.27 10.14 -0.23
CA GLY A 794 11.29 9.03 -1.19
C GLY A 794 12.04 9.35 -2.48
N ALA A 795 12.38 8.30 -3.22
CA ALA A 795 13.17 8.36 -4.44
C ALA A 795 12.27 8.32 -5.68
N ALA A 796 11.37 9.30 -5.78
CA ALA A 796 10.42 9.42 -6.88
C ALA A 796 10.09 10.91 -7.16
N ILE A 797 9.61 11.20 -8.38
CA ILE A 797 9.41 12.57 -8.86
C ILE A 797 8.34 13.34 -8.07
N ASN A 798 7.32 12.64 -7.57
CA ASN A 798 6.26 13.24 -6.76
C ASN A 798 6.81 13.83 -5.45
N PHE A 799 7.81 13.19 -4.81
CA PHE A 799 8.46 13.75 -3.62
C PHE A 799 9.30 14.98 -3.92
N VAL A 800 9.95 15.02 -5.10
CA VAL A 800 10.66 16.22 -5.57
C VAL A 800 9.69 17.38 -5.74
N ILE A 801 8.58 17.16 -6.44
CA ILE A 801 7.55 18.18 -6.67
C ILE A 801 6.95 18.65 -5.35
N TRP A 802 6.65 17.72 -4.44
CA TRP A 802 6.16 18.05 -3.10
C TRP A 802 7.14 18.93 -2.31
N GLY A 803 8.43 18.61 -2.35
CA GLY A 803 9.48 19.40 -1.70
C GLY A 803 9.56 20.81 -2.29
N LEU A 804 9.59 20.92 -3.62
CA LEU A 804 9.60 22.20 -4.31
C LEU A 804 8.34 23.03 -4.01
N TYR A 805 7.17 22.40 -4.01
CA TYR A 805 5.89 23.04 -3.67
C TYR A 805 5.95 23.72 -2.28
N HIS A 806 6.40 23.01 -1.25
CA HIS A 806 6.56 23.61 0.07
C HIS A 806 7.66 24.69 0.13
N GLY A 807 8.74 24.55 -0.65
CA GLY A 807 9.76 25.58 -0.82
C GLY A 807 9.20 26.89 -1.39
N ILE A 808 8.36 26.79 -2.43
CA ILE A 808 7.65 27.93 -3.03
C ILE A 808 6.74 28.58 -1.99
N LEU A 809 5.92 27.79 -1.28
CA LEU A 809 4.99 28.32 -0.28
C LEU A 809 5.71 29.09 0.83
N LEU A 810 6.81 28.55 1.37
CA LEU A 810 7.62 29.23 2.39
C LEU A 810 8.28 30.52 1.84
N GLY A 811 8.74 30.49 0.59
CA GLY A 811 9.26 31.68 -0.09
C GLY A 811 8.22 32.77 -0.26
N ILE A 812 7.01 32.42 -0.71
CA ILE A 812 5.88 33.34 -0.85
C ILE A 812 5.52 33.92 0.52
N GLU A 813 5.27 33.07 1.52
CA GLU A 813 4.86 33.47 2.87
C GLU A 813 5.82 34.50 3.48
N ARG A 814 7.13 34.25 3.33
CA ARG A 814 8.17 35.15 3.80
C ARG A 814 8.16 36.49 3.05
N LYS A 815 7.98 36.48 1.72
CA LYS A 815 7.96 37.70 0.90
C LYS A 815 6.81 38.62 1.31
N ILE A 816 5.66 38.06 1.68
CA ILE A 816 4.47 38.82 2.11
C ILE A 816 4.44 39.11 3.62
N GLY A 817 5.44 38.63 4.39
CA GLY A 817 5.53 38.81 5.84
C GLY A 817 4.40 38.13 6.63
N TYR A 818 3.73 37.14 6.04
CA TYR A 818 2.54 36.51 6.62
C TYR A 818 2.84 35.70 7.89
N ASP A 819 4.09 35.23 8.03
CA ASP A 819 4.62 34.50 9.18
C ASP A 819 4.83 35.38 10.43
N GLN A 820 4.94 36.71 10.27
CA GLN A 820 5.24 37.65 11.36
C GLN A 820 4.00 38.17 12.09
N TYR A 821 2.79 37.96 11.55
CA TYR A 821 1.56 38.47 12.13
C TYR A 821 0.99 37.52 13.19
N GLY A 822 1.38 37.72 14.46
CA GLY A 822 0.85 37.01 15.62
C GLY A 822 -0.61 37.35 15.94
N ILE A 823 -1.58 36.83 15.17
CA ILE A 823 -3.02 37.03 15.43
C ILE A 823 -3.41 36.55 16.83
N SER A 824 -2.77 35.47 17.31
CA SER A 824 -3.03 34.93 18.65
C SER A 824 -2.71 35.93 19.77
N GLU A 825 -1.68 36.78 19.62
CA GLU A 825 -1.38 37.84 20.58
C GLU A 825 -2.43 38.95 20.55
N LYS A 826 -2.95 39.28 19.36
CA LYS A 826 -4.06 40.24 19.21
C LYS A 826 -5.37 39.74 19.82
N ILE A 827 -5.64 38.43 19.73
CA ILE A 827 -6.78 37.80 20.42
C ILE A 827 -6.61 37.88 21.93
N LEU A 828 -5.43 37.56 22.45
CA LEU A 828 -5.15 37.63 23.89
C LEU A 828 -5.29 39.06 24.44
N SER A 829 -4.81 40.06 23.69
CA SER A 829 -4.93 41.48 24.06
C SER A 829 -6.36 42.01 23.92
N ALA A 830 -7.13 41.56 22.93
CA ALA A 830 -8.55 41.86 22.84
C ALA A 830 -9.34 41.22 24.00
N GLY A 831 -9.04 39.96 24.32
CA GLY A 831 -9.69 39.24 25.41
C GLY A 831 -9.36 39.81 26.80
N SER A 832 -8.14 40.29 27.02
CA SER A 832 -7.79 41.01 28.25
C SER A 832 -8.54 42.34 28.35
N ARG A 833 -8.63 43.12 27.24
CA ARG A 833 -9.43 44.35 27.18
C ARG A 833 -10.91 44.09 27.50
N VAL A 834 -11.49 43.01 26.97
CA VAL A 834 -12.88 42.61 27.29
C VAL A 834 -13.03 42.29 28.78
N ARG A 835 -12.14 41.46 29.36
CA ARG A 835 -12.20 41.13 30.80
C ARG A 835 -12.08 42.36 31.68
N SER A 836 -11.14 43.26 31.38
CA SER A 836 -10.94 44.51 32.11
C SER A 836 -12.18 45.43 32.00
N ALA A 837 -12.75 45.56 30.80
CA ALA A 837 -13.97 46.34 30.59
C ALA A 837 -15.16 45.78 31.38
N PHE A 838 -15.33 44.44 31.44
CA PHE A 838 -16.37 43.79 32.24
C PHE A 838 -16.16 43.97 33.75
N SER A 839 -14.92 43.90 34.26
CA SER A 839 -14.65 44.16 35.68
C SER A 839 -14.93 45.61 36.07
N ILE A 840 -14.65 46.57 35.18
CA ILE A 840 -14.89 48.00 35.42
C ILE A 840 -16.40 48.33 35.35
N LEU A 841 -17.14 47.70 34.42
CA LEU A 841 -18.60 47.84 34.31
C LEU A 841 -19.34 47.31 35.54
N LYS A 842 -18.78 46.33 36.27
CA LYS A 842 -19.35 45.81 37.53
C LYS A 842 -19.18 46.74 38.73
N LEU A 843 -18.25 47.69 38.69
CA LEU A 843 -17.79 48.44 39.87
C LEU A 843 -18.23 49.91 39.91
N SER A 844 -18.94 50.43 38.90
CA SER A 844 -19.15 51.88 38.77
C SER A 844 -20.47 52.26 38.10
N THR A 845 -21.20 53.19 38.70
CA THR A 845 -22.53 53.69 38.30
C THR A 845 -22.50 54.91 37.36
N GLU A 846 -21.33 55.47 37.03
CA GLU A 846 -21.23 56.69 36.20
C GLU A 846 -20.59 56.45 34.81
N ASN A 847 -21.30 56.94 33.80
CA ASN A 847 -20.96 57.06 32.37
C ASN A 847 -20.86 55.73 31.56
N SER A 848 -22.03 55.15 31.29
CA SER A 848 -22.22 53.86 30.61
C SER A 848 -21.86 53.86 29.12
N ASN A 849 -22.23 54.90 28.35
CA ASN A 849 -22.20 54.86 26.87
C ASN A 849 -20.80 54.73 26.26
N LEU A 850 -19.81 55.49 26.75
CA LEU A 850 -18.42 55.40 26.27
C LEU A 850 -17.77 54.05 26.63
N ARG A 851 -18.18 53.44 27.75
CA ARG A 851 -17.68 52.13 28.18
C ARG A 851 -18.29 51.00 27.37
N PHE A 852 -19.58 51.10 27.05
CA PHE A 852 -20.25 50.16 26.15
C PHE A 852 -19.64 50.19 24.74
N SER A 853 -19.26 51.36 24.21
CA SER A 853 -18.61 51.44 22.88
C SER A 853 -17.20 50.83 22.88
N LEU A 854 -16.40 51.05 23.93
CA LEU A 854 -15.08 50.43 24.09
C LEU A 854 -15.18 48.90 24.30
N LEU A 855 -16.18 48.44 25.06
CA LEU A 855 -16.47 47.02 25.21
C LEU A 855 -16.87 46.41 23.86
N TRP A 856 -17.79 47.04 23.12
CA TRP A 856 -18.25 46.56 21.82
C TRP A 856 -17.12 46.53 20.79
N LYS A 857 -16.25 47.55 20.79
CA LYS A 857 -15.03 47.55 19.97
C LYS A 857 -14.08 46.41 20.35
N SER A 858 -13.90 46.14 21.64
CA SER A 858 -13.02 45.07 22.11
C SER A 858 -13.58 43.67 21.82
N ILE A 859 -14.91 43.51 21.91
CA ILE A 859 -15.62 42.29 21.48
C ILE A 859 -15.52 42.14 19.96
N GLY A 860 -15.71 43.22 19.20
CA GLY A 860 -15.55 43.27 17.75
C GLY A 860 -14.14 42.86 17.31
N ASP A 861 -13.11 43.42 17.94
CA ASP A 861 -11.71 43.04 17.73
C ASP A 861 -11.50 41.54 18.04
N LEU A 862 -12.03 41.05 19.16
CA LEU A 862 -11.91 39.65 19.58
C LEU A 862 -12.55 38.69 18.55
N VAL A 863 -13.77 39.00 18.09
CA VAL A 863 -14.50 38.23 17.07
C VAL A 863 -13.75 38.29 15.73
N TYR A 864 -13.35 39.48 15.29
CA TYR A 864 -12.62 39.69 14.04
C TYR A 864 -11.32 38.88 14.00
N TYR A 865 -10.47 39.01 15.02
CA TYR A 865 -9.20 38.27 15.07
C TYR A 865 -9.41 36.76 15.23
N SER A 866 -10.48 36.32 15.91
CA SER A 866 -10.82 34.90 16.01
C SER A 866 -11.24 34.31 14.66
N ILE A 867 -12.12 34.99 13.91
CA ILE A 867 -12.51 34.58 12.55
C ILE A 867 -11.28 34.54 11.65
N LEU A 868 -10.46 35.61 11.68
CA LEU A 868 -9.25 35.68 10.86
C LEU A 868 -8.29 34.53 11.18
N LYS A 869 -8.11 34.17 12.46
CA LYS A 869 -7.32 32.99 12.86
C LYS A 869 -7.83 31.72 12.19
N TYR A 870 -9.13 31.42 12.25
CA TYR A 870 -9.66 30.20 11.64
C TYR A 870 -9.58 30.21 10.12
N LEU A 871 -9.77 31.37 9.47
CA LEU A 871 -9.54 31.50 8.03
C LEU A 871 -8.09 31.21 7.66
N ARG A 872 -7.13 31.70 8.45
CA ARG A 872 -5.70 31.39 8.26
C ARG A 872 -5.41 29.90 8.44
N VAL A 873 -6.00 29.27 9.45
CA VAL A 873 -5.87 27.83 9.69
C VAL A 873 -6.44 27.03 8.52
N LEU A 874 -7.64 27.37 8.05
CA LEU A 874 -8.26 26.73 6.90
C LEU A 874 -7.37 26.88 5.65
N LEU A 875 -6.88 28.08 5.37
CA LEU A 875 -6.01 28.32 4.21
C LEU A 875 -4.72 27.47 4.30
N ALA A 876 -4.01 27.52 5.42
CA ALA A 876 -2.78 26.75 5.61
C ALA A 876 -3.05 25.24 5.52
N PHE A 877 -4.14 24.77 6.12
CA PHE A 877 -4.54 23.36 6.05
C PHE A 877 -4.80 22.92 4.60
N HIS A 878 -5.52 23.70 3.80
CA HIS A 878 -5.82 23.32 2.41
C HIS A 878 -4.60 23.38 1.49
N LEU A 879 -3.68 24.32 1.71
CA LEU A 879 -2.40 24.35 1.00
C LEU A 879 -1.56 23.10 1.33
N VAL A 880 -1.50 22.72 2.61
CA VAL A 880 -0.84 21.48 3.04
C VAL A 880 -1.55 20.24 2.46
N LEU A 881 -2.88 20.24 2.45
CA LEU A 881 -3.72 19.16 1.92
C LEU A 881 -3.46 18.92 0.43
N PHE A 882 -3.31 19.99 -0.36
CA PHE A 882 -2.91 19.89 -1.76
C PHE A 882 -1.53 19.23 -1.91
N GLY A 883 -0.56 19.63 -1.07
CA GLY A 883 0.73 18.95 -0.99
C GLY A 883 0.58 17.46 -0.70
N TRP A 884 -0.32 17.08 0.20
CA TRP A 884 -0.56 15.66 0.51
C TRP A 884 -1.10 14.83 -0.67
N ILE A 885 -1.83 15.44 -1.60
CA ILE A 885 -2.22 14.76 -2.85
C ILE A 885 -0.96 14.34 -3.62
N VAL A 886 -0.04 15.29 -3.86
CA VAL A 886 1.23 15.03 -4.56
C VAL A 886 2.08 14.01 -3.80
N PHE A 887 2.10 14.09 -2.48
CA PHE A 887 2.89 13.17 -1.66
C PHE A 887 2.41 11.71 -1.76
N ARG A 888 1.10 11.48 -1.87
CA ARG A 888 0.51 10.12 -1.83
C ARG A 888 0.47 9.42 -3.18
N VAL A 889 0.42 10.15 -4.28
CA VAL A 889 0.29 9.53 -5.60
C VAL A 889 1.52 8.68 -5.93
N THR A 890 1.27 7.54 -6.57
CA THR A 890 2.29 6.62 -7.06
C THR A 890 2.99 7.09 -8.33
N GLY A 891 2.42 8.08 -9.03
CA GLY A 891 2.94 8.65 -10.26
C GLY A 891 2.18 9.92 -10.66
N MET A 892 2.75 10.69 -11.59
CA MET A 892 2.15 11.96 -12.02
C MET A 892 0.86 11.77 -12.83
N ASP A 893 0.70 10.65 -13.52
CA ASP A 893 -0.56 10.31 -14.19
C ASP A 893 -1.69 10.15 -13.18
N ASN A 894 -1.40 9.47 -12.07
CA ASN A 894 -2.37 9.26 -10.99
C ASN A 894 -2.78 10.59 -10.32
N PHE A 895 -1.84 11.54 -10.21
CA PHE A 895 -2.15 12.90 -9.79
C PHE A 895 -3.13 13.59 -10.74
N GLY A 896 -2.90 13.50 -12.06
CA GLY A 896 -3.82 14.01 -13.07
C GLY A 896 -5.22 13.40 -12.94
N LYS A 897 -5.32 12.08 -12.70
CA LYS A 897 -6.59 11.38 -12.47
C LYS A 897 -7.36 11.91 -11.26
N ILE A 898 -6.68 12.16 -10.14
CA ILE A 898 -7.31 12.76 -8.95
C ILE A 898 -7.85 14.16 -9.29
N LEU A 899 -7.06 15.00 -9.97
CA LEU A 899 -7.50 16.34 -10.35
C LEU A 899 -8.70 16.33 -11.30
N ASN A 900 -8.70 15.43 -12.28
CA ASN A 900 -9.82 15.26 -13.21
C ASN A 900 -11.11 14.83 -12.49
N ASN A 901 -11.02 13.95 -11.50
CA ASN A 901 -12.17 13.60 -10.68
C ASN A 901 -12.69 14.76 -9.83
N LEU A 902 -11.79 15.60 -9.31
CA LEU A 902 -12.19 16.79 -8.55
C LEU A 902 -12.97 17.78 -9.43
N SER A 903 -12.76 17.79 -10.75
CA SER A 903 -13.50 18.62 -11.70
C SER A 903 -14.72 17.93 -12.34
N ALA A 904 -14.89 16.61 -12.17
CA ALA A 904 -15.95 15.82 -12.80
C ALA A 904 -17.40 16.09 -12.29
N ASN A 905 -17.56 16.92 -11.25
CA ASN A 905 -18.85 17.32 -10.66
C ASN A 905 -19.79 16.15 -10.30
N ASN A 906 -19.25 15.01 -9.89
CA ASN A 906 -20.01 13.84 -9.47
C ASN A 906 -20.07 13.76 -7.93
N TRP A 907 -21.23 14.06 -7.34
CA TRP A 907 -21.38 14.14 -5.87
C TRP A 907 -22.04 12.92 -5.23
N GLU A 908 -22.21 11.83 -5.97
CA GLU A 908 -22.73 10.57 -5.41
C GLU A 908 -21.73 9.96 -4.42
N THR A 909 -22.21 9.23 -3.41
CA THR A 909 -21.34 8.65 -2.37
C THR A 909 -21.63 7.17 -2.09
N PRO A 910 -21.75 6.31 -3.13
CA PRO A 910 -22.14 4.91 -2.95
C PRO A 910 -21.17 4.10 -2.08
N ASN A 911 -19.91 4.54 -1.95
CA ASN A 911 -18.86 3.86 -1.19
C ASN A 911 -18.55 4.52 0.16
N LEU A 912 -19.25 5.59 0.58
CA LEU A 912 -19.04 6.20 1.89
C LEU A 912 -20.05 5.68 2.92
N ASP A 913 -19.56 4.85 3.84
CA ASP A 913 -20.32 4.43 5.01
C ASP A 913 -20.19 5.46 6.17
N TYR A 914 -21.20 5.52 7.05
CA TYR A 914 -21.21 6.38 8.23
C TYR A 914 -20.01 6.12 9.14
N LYS A 915 -19.46 4.90 9.14
CA LYS A 915 -18.25 4.53 9.89
C LYS A 915 -17.03 5.32 9.43
N ILE A 916 -16.86 5.50 8.12
CA ILE A 916 -15.74 6.25 7.53
C ILE A 916 -15.83 7.72 7.94
N ILE A 917 -17.02 8.31 7.79
CA ILE A 917 -17.29 9.69 8.18
C ILE A 917 -17.06 9.87 9.68
N SER A 918 -17.56 8.95 10.51
CA SER A 918 -17.37 8.97 11.96
C SER A 918 -15.90 8.88 12.35
N ALA A 919 -15.11 8.01 11.71
CA ALA A 919 -13.68 7.89 11.97
C ALA A 919 -12.95 9.20 11.65
N ILE A 920 -13.23 9.82 10.49
CA ILE A 920 -12.65 11.12 10.12
C ILE A 920 -13.04 12.19 11.14
N LEU A 921 -14.31 12.25 11.57
CA LEU A 921 -14.76 13.21 12.58
C LEU A 921 -14.09 12.99 13.93
N ILE A 922 -13.85 11.74 14.34
CA ILE A 922 -13.13 11.40 15.57
C ILE A 922 -11.68 11.91 15.48
N PHE A 923 -10.98 11.63 14.37
CA PHE A 923 -9.61 12.12 14.15
C PHE A 923 -9.55 13.65 14.10
N ALA A 924 -10.49 14.29 13.40
CA ALA A 924 -10.60 15.74 13.33
C ALA A 924 -10.83 16.35 14.71
N THR A 925 -11.78 15.80 15.47
CA THR A 925 -12.09 16.26 16.83
C THR A 925 -10.91 16.07 17.77
N TRP A 926 -10.25 14.91 17.72
CA TRP A 926 -9.04 14.65 18.48
C TRP A 926 -7.93 15.66 18.16
N HIS A 927 -7.70 15.92 16.87
CA HIS A 927 -6.67 16.85 16.41
C HIS A 927 -6.99 18.30 16.81
N ILE A 928 -8.25 18.71 16.70
CA ILE A 928 -8.69 20.08 16.99
C ILE A 928 -8.82 20.32 18.51
N SER A 929 -8.95 19.26 19.31
CA SER A 929 -9.08 19.36 20.76
C SER A 929 -7.94 20.17 21.40
N PRO A 930 -8.20 21.13 22.30
CA PRO A 930 -7.16 21.91 22.95
C PRO A 930 -6.17 21.06 23.77
N ILE A 931 -4.91 21.52 23.90
CA ILE A 931 -3.86 20.84 24.68
C ILE A 931 -4.29 20.59 26.13
N PHE A 932 -4.95 21.56 26.77
CA PHE A 932 -5.38 21.45 28.17
C PHE A 932 -6.34 20.27 28.38
N LEU A 933 -7.11 19.86 27.37
CA LEU A 933 -8.04 18.74 27.50
C LEU A 933 -7.28 17.42 27.53
N ARG A 934 -6.22 17.28 26.72
CA ARG A 934 -5.28 16.15 26.79
C ARG A 934 -4.56 16.12 28.13
N GLU A 935 -4.10 17.28 28.63
CA GLU A 935 -3.48 17.38 29.96
C GLU A 935 -4.45 17.02 31.08
N LYS A 936 -5.72 17.41 30.97
CA LYS A 936 -6.77 17.03 31.93
C LYS A 936 -7.03 15.53 31.91
N LEU A 937 -7.14 14.91 30.73
CA LEU A 937 -7.27 13.45 30.59
C LEU A 937 -6.07 12.72 31.18
N TYR A 938 -4.86 13.23 30.93
CA TYR A 938 -3.64 12.72 31.56
C TYR A 938 -3.66 12.88 33.09
N ARG A 939 -4.06 14.04 33.63
CA ARG A 939 -4.18 14.23 35.09
C ARG A 939 -5.18 13.27 35.72
N ILE A 940 -6.31 13.04 35.05
CA ILE A 940 -7.29 12.03 35.51
C ILE A 940 -6.63 10.65 35.49
N TRP A 941 -5.91 10.31 34.43
CA TRP A 941 -5.19 9.04 34.30
C TRP A 941 -4.10 8.85 35.36
N SER A 942 -3.31 9.89 35.66
CA SER A 942 -2.22 9.81 36.64
C SER A 942 -2.70 9.75 38.09
N LEU A 943 -3.94 10.18 38.35
CA LEU A 943 -4.60 10.07 39.65
C LEU A 943 -5.25 8.71 39.88
N LEU A 944 -5.36 7.85 38.87
CA LEU A 944 -5.90 6.50 39.05
C LEU A 944 -4.97 5.66 39.95
N PRO A 945 -5.52 4.91 40.93
CA PRO A 945 -4.79 3.86 41.62
C PRO A 945 -4.12 2.91 40.61
N SER A 946 -2.92 2.45 40.91
CA SER A 946 -2.11 1.61 40.01
C SER A 946 -2.84 0.36 39.51
N SER A 947 -3.66 -0.27 40.35
CA SER A 947 -4.52 -1.40 39.97
C SER A 947 -5.58 -1.01 38.94
N LEU A 948 -6.29 0.11 39.15
CA LEU A 948 -7.30 0.62 38.22
C LEU A 948 -6.68 1.11 36.91
N ALA A 949 -5.52 1.77 36.96
CA ALA A 949 -4.78 2.17 35.76
C ALA A 949 -4.35 0.94 34.94
N GLY A 950 -3.93 -0.15 35.59
CA GLY A 950 -3.63 -1.43 34.94
C GLY A 950 -4.85 -2.06 34.26
N ILE A 951 -5.99 -2.13 34.96
CA ILE A 951 -7.25 -2.64 34.39
C ILE A 951 -7.71 -1.79 33.20
N ALA A 952 -7.70 -0.46 33.36
CA ALA A 952 -8.07 0.47 32.30
C ALA A 952 -7.15 0.31 31.08
N THR A 953 -5.85 0.12 31.29
CA THR A 953 -4.88 -0.16 30.21
C THR A 953 -5.24 -1.43 29.46
N GLY A 954 -5.57 -2.52 30.18
CA GLY A 954 -5.98 -3.78 29.58
C GLY A 954 -7.25 -3.64 28.74
N ILE A 955 -8.30 -3.02 29.30
CA ILE A 955 -9.58 -2.80 28.62
C ILE A 955 -9.40 -1.94 27.36
N LEU A 956 -8.68 -0.81 27.47
CA LEU A 956 -8.42 0.07 26.35
C LEU A 956 -7.61 -0.62 25.25
N THR A 957 -6.60 -1.40 25.63
CA THR A 957 -5.78 -2.14 24.65
C THR A 957 -6.63 -3.15 23.88
N VAL A 958 -7.43 -3.96 24.58
CA VAL A 958 -8.34 -4.94 23.94
C VAL A 958 -9.37 -4.23 23.07
N GLY A 959 -9.98 -3.16 23.56
CA GLY A 959 -10.95 -2.36 22.81
C GLY A 959 -10.36 -1.76 21.53
N ILE A 960 -9.15 -1.20 21.60
CA ILE A 960 -8.44 -0.64 20.43
C ILE A 960 -8.18 -1.73 19.39
N TYR A 961 -7.64 -2.89 19.78
CA TYR A 961 -7.38 -3.98 18.85
C TYR A 961 -8.66 -4.58 18.26
N HIS A 962 -9.76 -4.62 19.02
CA HIS A 962 -11.04 -5.10 18.53
C HIS A 962 -11.66 -4.14 17.50
N LEU A 963 -11.56 -2.82 17.75
CA LEU A 963 -12.03 -1.79 16.83
C LEU A 963 -11.19 -1.70 15.55
N ALA A 964 -9.89 -2.01 15.62
CA ALA A 964 -8.97 -1.86 14.49
C ALA A 964 -9.26 -2.82 13.32
N GLN A 965 -9.86 -4.00 13.57
CA GLN A 965 -10.21 -5.11 12.64
C GLN A 965 -9.13 -5.56 11.60
N THR A 966 -7.99 -4.87 11.52
CA THR A 966 -6.88 -5.05 10.59
C THR A 966 -5.61 -5.36 11.38
N GLU A 967 -4.75 -6.27 10.89
CA GLU A 967 -3.39 -6.36 11.47
C GLU A 967 -2.66 -5.06 11.15
N ALA A 968 -1.99 -4.53 12.18
CA ALA A 968 -1.35 -3.23 12.10
C ALA A 968 -0.34 -3.17 10.95
N ARG A 969 -0.47 -2.16 10.10
CA ARG A 969 0.34 -2.03 8.91
C ARG A 969 1.75 -1.57 9.27
N PRO A 970 2.75 -1.87 8.41
CA PRO A 970 4.04 -1.19 8.48
C PRO A 970 3.85 0.32 8.52
N PHE A 971 4.80 1.02 9.15
CA PHE A 971 4.83 2.47 9.17
C PHE A 971 4.67 3.04 7.76
N ILE A 972 3.80 4.05 7.57
CA ILE A 972 3.37 4.52 6.24
C ILE A 972 4.56 4.91 5.33
N TYR A 973 5.66 5.36 5.90
CA TYR A 973 6.87 5.72 5.14
C TYR A 973 7.60 4.55 4.51
N PHE A 974 7.38 3.31 4.97
CA PHE A 974 7.93 2.13 4.31
C PHE A 974 7.17 1.74 3.05
N GLN A 975 6.08 2.44 2.73
CA GLN A 975 5.35 2.28 1.47
C GLN A 975 5.94 3.11 0.32
N PHE A 976 6.94 3.97 0.59
CA PHE A 976 7.46 4.97 -0.34
C PHE A 976 8.93 4.74 -0.72
#